data_AF-A0A292ZFU0-F1
#
_entry.id   AF-A0A292ZFU0-F1
#
_cell.length_a   1.000
_cell.length_b   1.000
_cell.length_c   1.000
_cell.angle_alpha   90.00
_cell.angle_beta   90.00
_cell.angle_gamma   90.00
#
_symmetry.space_group_name_H-M   'P 1'
#
loop_
_entity.id
_entity.type
_entity.pdbx_description
1 polymer ?
#
loop_
_entity_poly.entity_id
_entity_poly.type
_entity_poly.pdbx_seq_one_letter_code
_entity_poly.pdbx_strand_id
1 'polypeptide(L)'
;MTTPAHARAPAFDDRPVLASAPLKEGHTREDLSRVGDPSWDLGPAVFRENARRCHVTVHFDVLEHADVQAAMRAYLYVRLNVDLPGYRAKLPPASIRQSFNHARRFFAFARLALGRLDLGRIDQALVDAYARHLRADPARRPVIVGHLLEVVSDLYHYRDHLTGGGLAFEPWGGQAPARVAGYRHVVENRTPRFPEDVITALLAWSLRYVTVFANDILAARRELDRLEARRDRLAADDSSLPDADRRQRRRARLKAFLDRRRRDGRGAPIWGTAHNGKVRVDPGTGIVTPPINAHLLHLHAGIDVQAEPGAHLMLTGGEARLIDAVATELGLEVGGMDTPISIDPESGRPWRARFDAKTLAHEERMLQAAAYIVCAYLTGMRDCEVQAMRRGCLSIARSEDGLVERHHIRSTIYKRRAAVGEAANWVTIEPVADAIAVLERLSARPARANGSDTLWPVLRASAVTKTHLSSEVVRQLNAFRDHLNTAFGSPDAPAIPPGPDGKPWRITTRQFRRTIAWHIANRPFGTIAGMIQYKHASVAAFEGYAGTSASGFRAEVETQRRLGQTDDLLDYFNRRQGGASLGGPAGPRIGRTLDDAAVKLRPLPAMIADRARLRVMLASVARTFHVGPLADCFFDPATALCLKRVTTPDPAQPLTALCEPTRCPNACITARHRPAWERAAADARAHLRERRISDLQRQALQRELDRLTTVIAGIDPPAP
;
A
#
# COMPACT_ATOMS: atom_id res chain seq x y z
N MET A 1 48.37 -36.33 29.61
CA MET A 1 47.14 -36.27 28.80
C MET A 1 46.06 -35.62 29.64
N THR A 2 45.86 -34.32 29.45
CA THR A 2 44.91 -33.51 30.21
C THR A 2 43.57 -33.47 29.47
N THR A 3 42.54 -33.99 30.14
CA THR A 3 41.13 -34.04 29.73
C THR A 3 40.60 -32.62 29.47
N PRO A 4 39.76 -32.38 28.43
CA PRO A 4 39.22 -31.06 28.17
C PRO A 4 38.27 -30.65 29.29
N ALA A 5 38.42 -29.43 29.81
CA ALA A 5 37.46 -28.83 30.72
C ALA A 5 36.08 -28.78 30.06
N HIS A 6 35.11 -29.53 30.59
CA HIS A 6 33.71 -29.36 30.25
C HIS A 6 33.30 -27.92 30.54
N ALA A 7 33.15 -27.10 29.50
CA ALA A 7 32.51 -25.79 29.61
C ALA A 7 31.10 -26.00 30.19
N ARG A 8 30.88 -25.61 31.45
CA ARG A 8 29.57 -25.63 32.10
C ARG A 8 28.58 -24.89 31.22
N ALA A 9 27.46 -25.52 30.88
CA ALA A 9 26.37 -24.84 30.20
C ALA A 9 25.92 -23.64 31.04
N PRO A 10 25.78 -22.43 30.46
CA PRO A 10 25.38 -21.24 31.21
C PRO A 10 24.04 -21.45 31.91
N ALA A 11 23.92 -20.88 33.12
CA ALA A 11 22.67 -20.83 33.86
C ALA A 11 21.56 -20.22 32.99
N PHE A 12 20.30 -20.62 33.20
CA PHE A 12 19.21 -20.26 32.29
C PHE A 12 19.12 -18.75 32.03
N ASP A 13 19.26 -17.94 33.08
CA ASP A 13 19.19 -16.48 33.00
C ASP A 13 20.37 -15.85 32.25
N ASP A 14 21.53 -16.50 32.22
CA ASP A 14 22.73 -15.99 31.54
C ASP A 14 22.76 -16.31 30.03
N ARG A 15 21.82 -17.13 29.56
CA ARG A 15 21.79 -17.55 28.15
C ARG A 15 21.42 -16.37 27.25
N PRO A 16 22.04 -16.25 26.06
CA PRO A 16 21.58 -15.30 25.07
C PRO A 16 20.17 -15.66 24.60
N VAL A 17 19.29 -14.67 24.50
CA VAL A 17 17.87 -14.87 24.13
C VAL A 17 17.73 -15.43 22.72
N LEU A 18 18.68 -15.13 21.82
CA LEU A 18 18.74 -15.61 20.44
C LEU A 18 19.93 -16.57 20.28
N ALA A 19 19.84 -17.77 20.84
CA ALA A 19 20.94 -18.72 20.83
C ALA A 19 21.26 -19.24 19.41
N SER A 20 20.22 -19.45 18.60
CA SER A 20 20.34 -20.11 17.29
C SER A 20 19.87 -19.28 16.08
N ALA A 21 19.40 -18.06 16.30
CA ALA A 21 18.93 -17.20 15.22
C ALA A 21 20.10 -16.62 14.41
N PRO A 22 19.94 -16.45 13.08
CA PRO A 22 20.89 -15.66 12.29
C PRO A 22 20.87 -14.20 12.75
N LEU A 23 22.04 -13.58 12.82
CA LEU A 23 22.25 -12.19 13.25
C LEU A 23 22.73 -11.33 12.08
N LYS A 24 22.43 -10.03 12.15
CA LYS A 24 23.01 -9.02 11.26
C LYS A 24 24.53 -8.94 11.45
N GLU A 25 25.22 -8.53 10.40
CA GLU A 25 26.65 -8.23 10.47
C GLU A 25 26.95 -7.21 11.57
N GLY A 26 28.09 -7.38 12.25
CA GLY A 26 28.51 -6.52 13.37
C GLY A 26 27.91 -6.87 14.73
N HIS A 27 27.01 -7.85 14.84
CA HIS A 27 26.48 -8.33 16.12
C HIS A 27 27.07 -9.68 16.51
N THR A 28 27.60 -9.77 17.73
CA THR A 28 28.03 -11.04 18.34
C THR A 28 26.94 -11.59 19.25
N ARG A 29 27.04 -12.86 19.66
CA ARG A 29 26.04 -13.48 20.56
C ARG A 29 26.21 -13.00 22.00
N GLU A 30 27.42 -12.60 22.34
CA GLU A 30 27.86 -12.10 23.64
C GLU A 30 27.23 -10.74 23.98
N ASP A 31 26.96 -9.93 22.95
CA ASP A 31 26.37 -8.58 23.05
C ASP A 31 24.83 -8.58 23.05
N LEU A 32 24.20 -9.76 22.96
CA LEU A 32 22.73 -9.89 22.93
C LEU A 32 22.13 -9.83 24.32
N SER A 33 20.84 -9.44 24.39
CA SER A 33 20.06 -9.58 25.61
C SER A 33 20.11 -11.01 26.15
N ARG A 34 20.24 -11.12 27.45
CA ARG A 34 20.20 -12.37 28.21
C ARG A 34 18.80 -12.64 28.73
N VAL A 35 18.49 -13.91 28.98
CA VAL A 35 17.16 -14.32 29.47
C VAL A 35 16.78 -13.58 30.75
N GLY A 36 17.75 -13.37 31.63
CA GLY A 36 17.61 -12.67 32.92
C GLY A 36 17.34 -11.16 32.82
N ASP A 37 17.54 -10.54 31.66
CA ASP A 37 17.47 -9.08 31.50
C ASP A 37 16.03 -8.54 31.70
N PRO A 38 15.87 -7.30 32.22
CA PRO A 38 14.56 -6.68 32.40
C PRO A 38 13.82 -6.43 31.06
N SER A 39 14.56 -6.40 29.96
CA SER A 39 14.03 -6.29 28.60
C SER A 39 14.90 -7.04 27.60
N TRP A 40 14.28 -7.59 26.56
CA TRP A 40 14.99 -8.21 25.45
C TRP A 40 14.89 -7.35 24.20
N ASP A 41 16.01 -7.12 23.52
CA ASP A 41 16.07 -6.52 22.19
C ASP A 41 16.45 -7.60 21.15
N LEU A 42 15.50 -7.94 20.28
CA LEU A 42 15.69 -8.92 19.22
C LEU A 42 16.04 -8.27 17.87
N GLY A 43 16.24 -6.95 17.84
CA GLY A 43 16.66 -6.19 16.65
C GLY A 43 17.85 -6.77 15.89
N PRO A 44 18.87 -7.35 16.55
CA PRO A 44 20.00 -8.01 15.88
C PRO A 44 19.62 -9.18 14.96
N ALA A 45 18.53 -9.89 15.24
CA ALA A 45 18.05 -11.02 14.40
C ALA A 45 16.87 -10.64 13.46
N VAL A 46 16.49 -9.36 13.39
CA VAL A 46 15.40 -8.89 12.53
C VAL A 46 15.96 -8.11 11.36
N PHE A 47 16.24 -8.81 10.27
CA PHE A 47 16.78 -8.26 9.01
C PHE A 47 15.85 -7.27 8.32
N ARG A 48 14.55 -7.35 8.60
CA ARG A 48 13.56 -6.38 8.13
C ARG A 48 13.80 -5.02 8.81
N GLU A 49 14.45 -4.09 8.13
CA GLU A 49 14.82 -2.76 8.66
C GLU A 49 13.59 -1.91 9.06
N ASN A 50 12.47 -2.03 8.35
CA ASN A 50 11.23 -1.31 8.68
C ASN A 50 10.36 -2.02 9.74
N ALA A 51 10.86 -3.06 10.42
CA ALA A 51 10.17 -3.64 11.57
C ALA A 51 10.06 -2.61 12.70
N ARG A 52 8.89 -2.54 13.35
CA ARG A 52 8.72 -1.62 14.48
C ARG A 52 9.56 -2.09 15.66
N ARG A 53 10.25 -1.16 16.35
CA ARG A 53 11.01 -1.48 17.56
C ARG A 53 10.18 -2.23 18.60
N CYS A 54 8.95 -1.78 18.84
CA CYS A 54 8.03 -2.46 19.77
C CYS A 54 7.57 -3.87 19.34
N HIS A 55 7.84 -4.29 18.10
CA HIS A 55 7.58 -5.67 17.65
C HIS A 55 8.78 -6.59 17.90
N VAL A 56 9.97 -6.02 18.09
CA VAL A 56 11.23 -6.76 18.30
C VAL A 56 11.77 -6.61 19.72
N THR A 57 11.14 -5.77 20.56
CA THR A 57 11.46 -5.63 21.97
C THR A 57 10.34 -6.16 22.87
N VAL A 58 10.72 -6.70 24.02
CA VAL A 58 9.80 -7.03 25.13
C VAL A 58 10.38 -6.50 26.44
N HIS A 59 9.51 -5.98 27.29
CA HIS A 59 9.85 -5.48 28.62
C HIS A 59 9.06 -6.30 29.64
N PHE A 60 9.72 -6.83 30.66
CA PHE A 60 9.13 -7.74 31.66
C PHE A 60 8.69 -7.01 32.93
N ASP A 61 9.22 -5.80 33.17
CA ASP A 61 8.81 -4.87 34.22
C ASP A 61 7.31 -4.51 34.21
N VAL A 62 6.67 -4.57 33.03
CA VAL A 62 5.22 -4.40 32.88
C VAL A 62 4.40 -5.55 33.48
N LEU A 63 5.03 -6.60 33.98
CA LEU A 63 4.41 -7.74 34.64
C LEU A 63 4.65 -7.62 36.16
N GLU A 64 3.58 -7.47 36.92
CA GLU A 64 3.65 -7.14 38.36
C GLU A 64 4.25 -8.26 39.23
N HIS A 65 4.16 -9.52 38.80
CA HIS A 65 4.49 -10.66 39.64
C HIS A 65 5.68 -11.46 39.10
N ALA A 66 6.60 -11.84 40.00
CA ALA A 66 7.82 -12.57 39.67
C ALA A 66 7.57 -13.95 39.06
N ASP A 67 6.52 -14.65 39.52
CA ASP A 67 6.08 -15.94 38.96
C ASP A 67 5.67 -15.82 37.48
N VAL A 68 4.96 -14.74 37.12
CA VAL A 68 4.57 -14.44 35.73
C VAL A 68 5.78 -14.03 34.89
N GLN A 69 6.71 -13.24 35.45
CA GLN A 69 7.94 -12.86 34.74
C GLN A 69 8.78 -14.10 34.40
N ALA A 70 8.99 -15.00 35.36
CA ALA A 70 9.74 -16.24 35.17
C ALA A 70 9.09 -17.15 34.12
N ALA A 71 7.78 -17.41 34.22
CA ALA A 71 7.05 -18.22 33.25
C ALA A 71 7.06 -17.60 31.84
N MET A 72 6.94 -16.27 31.74
CA MET A 72 7.01 -15.56 30.46
C MET A 72 8.39 -15.69 29.81
N ARG A 73 9.48 -15.52 30.56
CA ARG A 73 10.85 -15.71 30.07
C ARG A 73 11.06 -17.13 29.56
N ALA A 74 10.67 -18.14 30.34
CA ALA A 74 10.75 -19.55 29.96
C ALA A 74 9.99 -19.84 28.65
N TYR A 75 8.72 -19.44 28.59
CA TYR A 75 7.87 -19.64 27.42
C TYR A 75 8.44 -18.97 26.16
N LEU A 76 8.82 -17.70 26.24
CA LEU A 76 9.32 -16.97 25.08
C LEU A 76 10.69 -17.46 24.62
N TYR A 77 11.58 -17.82 25.55
CA TYR A 77 12.89 -18.40 25.22
C TYR A 77 12.74 -19.70 24.42
N VAL A 78 11.88 -20.61 24.89
CA VAL A 78 11.63 -21.87 24.21
C VAL A 78 11.02 -21.64 22.83
N ARG A 79 10.03 -20.75 22.73
CA ARG A 79 9.43 -20.39 21.44
C ARG A 79 10.44 -19.82 20.44
N LEU A 80 11.45 -19.07 20.88
CA LEU A 80 12.49 -18.51 20.01
C LEU A 80 13.55 -19.54 19.59
N ASN A 81 13.87 -20.49 20.45
CA ASN A 81 15.07 -21.32 20.28
C ASN A 81 14.80 -22.79 19.96
N VAL A 82 13.60 -23.30 20.25
CA VAL A 82 13.24 -24.71 20.08
C VAL A 82 12.32 -24.88 18.88
N ASP A 83 12.77 -25.68 17.94
CA ASP A 83 11.95 -26.18 16.83
C ASP A 83 11.31 -27.50 17.26
N LEU A 84 10.00 -27.64 17.08
CA LEU A 84 9.27 -28.89 17.32
C LEU A 84 8.71 -29.41 15.99
N PRO A 85 9.43 -30.33 15.30
CA PRO A 85 9.00 -30.91 14.05
C PRO A 85 7.59 -31.50 14.14
N GLY A 86 6.76 -31.25 13.13
CA GLY A 86 5.37 -31.71 13.10
C GLY A 86 4.37 -30.86 13.89
N TYR A 87 4.84 -30.02 14.81
CA TYR A 87 3.99 -29.09 15.57
C TYR A 87 4.21 -27.63 15.17
N ARG A 88 5.39 -27.06 15.46
CA ARG A 88 5.62 -25.62 15.33
C ARG A 88 7.09 -25.28 15.16
N ALA A 89 7.39 -24.49 14.11
CA ALA A 89 8.69 -23.90 13.88
C ALA A 89 9.03 -22.83 14.94
N LYS A 90 10.33 -22.54 15.09
CA LYS A 90 10.83 -21.43 15.92
C LYS A 90 10.08 -20.13 15.61
N LEU A 91 9.71 -19.41 16.67
CA LEU A 91 9.04 -18.13 16.59
C LEU A 91 9.97 -17.11 15.89
N PRO A 92 9.53 -16.47 14.81
CA PRO A 92 10.29 -15.38 14.21
C PRO A 92 10.48 -14.25 15.24
N PRO A 93 11.69 -13.68 15.40
CA PRO A 93 11.95 -12.65 16.40
C PRO A 93 11.03 -11.42 16.27
N ALA A 94 10.62 -11.06 15.06
CA ALA A 94 9.67 -9.98 14.80
C ALA A 94 8.22 -10.24 15.26
N SER A 95 7.92 -11.45 15.72
CA SER A 95 6.61 -11.87 16.24
C SER A 95 6.59 -12.00 17.77
N ILE A 96 7.70 -11.68 18.45
CA ILE A 96 7.82 -11.86 19.90
C ILE A 96 6.74 -11.12 20.69
N ARG A 97 6.46 -9.86 20.31
CA ARG A 97 5.46 -9.03 21.01
C ARG A 97 4.06 -9.62 20.94
N GLN A 98 3.71 -10.25 19.82
CA GLN A 98 2.41 -10.91 19.67
C GLN A 98 2.32 -12.11 20.61
N SER A 99 3.37 -12.96 20.64
CA SER A 99 3.45 -14.10 21.55
C SER A 99 3.39 -13.68 23.02
N PHE A 100 4.14 -12.63 23.40
CA PHE A 100 4.09 -12.01 24.73
C PHE A 100 2.66 -11.57 25.10
N ASN A 101 1.98 -10.85 24.21
CA ASN A 101 0.63 -10.34 24.50
C ASN A 101 -0.42 -11.45 24.65
N HIS A 102 -0.32 -12.52 23.86
CA HIS A 102 -1.20 -13.67 23.98
C HIS A 102 -0.95 -14.40 25.30
N ALA A 103 0.32 -14.71 25.60
CA ALA A 103 0.68 -15.41 26.82
C ALA A 103 0.37 -14.62 28.09
N ARG A 104 0.59 -13.30 28.07
CA ARG A 104 0.28 -12.41 29.20
C ARG A 104 -1.18 -12.51 29.59
N ARG A 105 -2.08 -12.62 28.62
CA ARG A 105 -3.52 -12.72 28.85
C ARG A 105 -3.89 -14.05 29.51
N PHE A 106 -3.27 -15.15 29.10
CA PHE A 106 -3.51 -16.45 29.72
C PHE A 106 -2.90 -16.53 31.12
N PHE A 107 -1.64 -16.10 31.30
CA PHE A 107 -0.99 -16.11 32.61
C PHE A 107 -1.70 -15.23 33.64
N ALA A 108 -2.20 -14.06 33.23
CA ALA A 108 -3.02 -13.23 34.11
C ALA A 108 -4.31 -13.95 34.55
N PHE A 109 -4.97 -14.65 33.62
CA PHE A 109 -6.18 -15.42 33.93
C PHE A 109 -5.90 -16.60 34.87
N ALA A 110 -4.87 -17.41 34.56
CA ALA A 110 -4.49 -18.57 35.37
C ALA A 110 -4.04 -18.15 36.78
N ARG A 111 -3.26 -17.07 36.88
CA ARG A 111 -2.83 -16.53 38.17
C ARG A 111 -4.01 -16.01 38.99
N LEU A 112 -4.96 -15.31 38.37
CA LEU A 112 -6.16 -14.84 39.08
C LEU A 112 -6.97 -16.01 39.66
N ALA A 113 -7.08 -17.11 38.93
CA ALA A 113 -7.79 -18.30 39.38
C ALA A 113 -7.05 -19.09 40.48
N LEU A 114 -5.71 -19.11 40.44
CA LEU A 114 -4.88 -19.94 41.33
C LEU A 114 -4.23 -19.18 42.50
N GLY A 115 -4.32 -17.85 42.53
CA GLY A 115 -3.66 -16.96 43.49
C GLY A 115 -2.15 -16.75 43.24
N ARG A 116 -1.50 -17.74 42.62
CA ARG A 116 -0.11 -17.70 42.09
C ARG A 116 -0.05 -18.46 40.76
N LEU A 117 0.84 -18.07 39.86
CA LEU A 117 1.04 -18.78 38.61
C LEU A 117 1.86 -20.05 38.86
N ASP A 118 1.21 -21.20 38.80
CA ASP A 118 1.82 -22.51 38.90
C ASP A 118 1.29 -23.37 37.76
N LEU A 119 2.15 -23.63 36.76
CA LEU A 119 1.76 -24.36 35.55
C LEU A 119 1.34 -25.81 35.85
N GLY A 120 1.88 -26.43 36.91
CA GLY A 120 1.55 -27.79 37.30
C GLY A 120 0.18 -27.91 37.99
N ARG A 121 -0.38 -26.80 38.49
CA ARG A 121 -1.72 -26.75 39.10
C ARG A 121 -2.83 -26.39 38.10
N ILE A 122 -2.47 -26.08 36.85
CA ILE A 122 -3.46 -25.84 35.81
C ILE A 122 -4.06 -27.19 35.42
N ASP A 123 -5.39 -27.24 35.37
CA ASP A 123 -6.17 -28.42 34.97
C ASP A 123 -7.06 -28.12 33.75
N GLN A 124 -7.75 -29.15 33.25
CA GLN A 124 -8.66 -29.03 32.12
C GLN A 124 -9.81 -28.03 32.41
N ALA A 125 -10.29 -27.98 33.67
CA ALA A 125 -11.37 -27.10 34.06
C ALA A 125 -10.99 -25.61 33.96
N LEU A 126 -9.76 -25.25 34.34
CA LEU A 126 -9.23 -23.88 34.22
C LEU A 126 -9.08 -23.47 32.76
N VAL A 127 -8.52 -24.32 31.91
CA VAL A 127 -8.36 -24.00 30.47
C VAL A 127 -9.71 -23.91 29.75
N ASP A 128 -10.72 -24.69 30.16
CA ASP A 128 -12.09 -24.57 29.67
C ASP A 128 -12.78 -23.28 30.17
N ALA A 129 -12.52 -22.88 31.42
CA ALA A 129 -12.95 -21.58 31.92
C ALA A 129 -12.32 -20.43 31.13
N TYR A 130 -11.03 -20.53 30.76
CA TYR A 130 -10.37 -19.55 29.93
C TYR A 130 -10.97 -19.47 28.52
N ALA A 131 -11.22 -20.62 27.88
CA ALA A 131 -11.87 -20.66 26.57
C ALA A 131 -13.27 -20.05 26.60
N ARG A 132 -14.07 -20.34 27.63
CA ARG A 132 -15.37 -19.70 27.85
C ARG A 132 -15.25 -18.20 28.07
N HIS A 133 -14.31 -17.75 28.91
CA HIS A 133 -14.04 -16.33 29.14
C HIS A 133 -13.65 -15.58 27.86
N LEU A 134 -12.86 -16.20 26.99
CA LEU A 134 -12.49 -15.60 25.71
C LEU A 134 -13.69 -15.47 24.76
N ARG A 135 -14.55 -16.50 24.72
CA ARG A 135 -15.75 -16.57 23.87
C ARG A 135 -16.92 -15.72 24.36
N ALA A 136 -16.95 -15.40 25.65
CA ALA A 136 -18.01 -14.58 26.25
C ALA A 136 -18.02 -13.12 25.74
N ASP A 137 -16.91 -12.64 25.16
CA ASP A 137 -16.85 -11.30 24.56
C ASP A 137 -17.33 -11.34 23.10
N PRO A 138 -18.53 -10.79 22.79
CA PRO A 138 -19.09 -10.83 21.44
C PRO A 138 -18.27 -10.03 20.42
N ALA A 139 -17.41 -9.10 20.86
CA ALA A 139 -16.53 -8.37 19.94
C ALA A 139 -15.33 -9.22 19.47
N ARG A 140 -15.01 -10.33 20.15
CA ARG A 140 -13.90 -11.21 19.78
C ARG A 140 -14.33 -12.25 18.77
N ARG A 141 -13.74 -12.15 17.58
CA ARG A 141 -13.95 -13.14 16.52
C ARG A 141 -13.35 -14.50 16.90
N PRO A 142 -13.99 -15.63 16.53
CA PRO A 142 -13.49 -16.98 16.81
C PRO A 142 -12.03 -17.24 16.40
N VAL A 143 -11.58 -16.68 15.27
CA VAL A 143 -10.18 -16.79 14.83
C VAL A 143 -9.19 -16.18 15.83
N ILE A 144 -9.55 -15.07 16.47
CA ILE A 144 -8.71 -14.41 17.47
C ILE A 144 -8.71 -15.22 18.76
N VAL A 145 -9.86 -15.76 19.16
CA VAL A 145 -9.96 -16.69 20.29
C VAL A 145 -9.04 -17.89 20.06
N GLY A 146 -9.07 -18.49 18.86
CA GLY A 146 -8.17 -19.58 18.49
C GLY A 146 -6.69 -19.23 18.69
N HIS A 147 -6.24 -18.07 18.17
CA HIS A 147 -4.85 -17.63 18.35
C HIS A 147 -4.46 -17.37 19.82
N LEU A 148 -5.40 -16.94 20.67
CA LEU A 148 -5.15 -16.73 22.10
C LEU A 148 -5.05 -18.07 22.85
N LEU A 149 -5.83 -19.06 22.43
CA LEU A 149 -5.82 -20.41 23.01
C LEU A 149 -4.56 -21.22 22.62
N GLU A 150 -3.85 -20.85 21.55
CA GLU A 150 -2.60 -21.53 21.13
C GLU A 150 -1.53 -21.56 22.23
N VAL A 151 -1.50 -20.57 23.13
CA VAL A 151 -0.55 -20.55 24.26
C VAL A 151 -0.75 -21.77 25.14
N VAL A 152 -2.00 -22.20 25.36
CA VAL A 152 -2.31 -23.36 26.21
C VAL A 152 -1.75 -24.63 25.59
N SER A 153 -1.96 -24.83 24.29
CA SER A 153 -1.38 -25.96 23.55
C SER A 153 0.15 -25.91 23.54
N ASP A 154 0.75 -24.72 23.38
CA ASP A 154 2.20 -24.57 23.44
C ASP A 154 2.76 -25.00 24.80
N LEU A 155 2.12 -24.62 25.91
CA LEU A 155 2.58 -25.00 27.27
C LEU A 155 2.54 -26.52 27.50
N TYR A 156 1.71 -27.27 26.79
CA TYR A 156 1.75 -28.73 26.80
C TYR A 156 2.85 -29.30 25.90
N HIS A 157 2.93 -28.86 24.65
CA HIS A 157 3.87 -29.42 23.67
C HIS A 157 5.33 -29.09 24.01
N TYR A 158 5.59 -27.93 24.62
CA TYR A 158 6.92 -27.50 25.02
C TYR A 158 7.27 -27.85 26.48
N ARG A 159 6.46 -28.66 27.18
CA ARG A 159 6.60 -28.94 28.62
C ARG A 159 7.99 -29.44 29.03
N ASP A 160 8.62 -30.27 28.21
CA ASP A 160 9.94 -30.84 28.48
C ASP A 160 11.10 -29.86 28.24
N HIS A 161 10.81 -28.71 27.64
CA HIS A 161 11.77 -27.64 27.35
C HIS A 161 11.65 -26.45 28.33
N LEU A 162 10.60 -26.39 29.14
CA LEU A 162 10.36 -25.30 30.09
C LEU A 162 11.08 -25.56 31.41
N THR A 163 11.75 -24.54 31.96
CA THR A 163 12.58 -24.63 33.19
C THR A 163 11.82 -24.92 34.50
N GLY A 164 10.49 -25.03 34.46
CA GLY A 164 9.64 -25.45 35.59
C GLY A 164 8.55 -26.45 35.18
N GLY A 165 8.70 -27.10 34.02
CA GLY A 165 7.67 -27.94 33.42
C GLY A 165 6.54 -27.13 32.76
N GLY A 166 5.73 -27.82 31.96
CA GLY A 166 4.55 -27.27 31.30
C GLY A 166 3.26 -27.84 31.85
N LEU A 167 2.22 -27.92 31.01
CA LEU A 167 0.98 -28.60 31.38
C LEU A 167 1.20 -30.12 31.42
N ALA A 168 0.69 -30.78 32.47
CA ALA A 168 0.80 -32.22 32.66
C ALA A 168 -0.22 -33.04 31.84
N PHE A 169 -1.19 -32.37 31.22
CA PHE A 169 -2.27 -33.00 30.45
C PHE A 169 -2.38 -32.34 29.07
N GLU A 170 -2.89 -33.10 28.10
CA GLU A 170 -3.17 -32.57 26.76
C GLU A 170 -4.49 -31.77 26.76
N PRO A 171 -4.48 -30.46 26.48
CA PRO A 171 -5.68 -29.64 26.52
C PRO A 171 -6.72 -30.08 25.48
N TRP A 172 -7.98 -30.14 25.90
CA TRP A 172 -9.14 -30.44 25.05
C TRP A 172 -9.03 -31.77 24.28
N GLY A 173 -8.29 -32.75 24.82
CA GLY A 173 -8.08 -34.06 24.19
C GLY A 173 -7.44 -33.95 22.80
N GLY A 174 -6.49 -33.01 22.63
CA GLY A 174 -5.76 -32.79 21.37
C GLY A 174 -6.54 -32.01 20.32
N GLN A 175 -7.74 -31.50 20.64
CA GLN A 175 -8.48 -30.65 19.70
C GLN A 175 -7.73 -29.35 19.41
N ALA A 176 -7.63 -29.01 18.12
CA ALA A 176 -6.98 -27.76 17.70
C ALA A 176 -7.67 -26.53 18.34
N PRO A 177 -6.91 -25.54 18.85
CA PRO A 177 -7.45 -24.31 19.45
C PRO A 177 -8.50 -23.59 18.61
N ALA A 178 -8.34 -23.62 17.28
CA ALA A 178 -9.31 -23.08 16.33
C ALA A 178 -10.69 -23.77 16.43
N ARG A 179 -10.72 -25.09 16.59
CA ARG A 179 -11.96 -25.86 16.73
C ARG A 179 -12.64 -25.56 18.07
N VAL A 180 -11.86 -25.49 19.16
CA VAL A 180 -12.34 -25.12 20.50
C VAL A 180 -12.94 -23.72 20.51
N ALA A 181 -12.33 -22.80 19.77
CA ALA A 181 -12.83 -21.44 19.56
C ALA A 181 -14.11 -21.38 18.70
N GLY A 182 -14.55 -22.49 18.10
CA GLY A 182 -15.66 -22.51 17.15
C GLY A 182 -15.31 -21.89 15.79
N TYR A 183 -14.03 -21.73 15.48
CA TYR A 183 -13.59 -21.18 14.19
C TYR A 183 -13.73 -22.23 13.09
N ARG A 184 -14.58 -21.94 12.11
CA ARG A 184 -14.61 -22.64 10.83
C ARG A 184 -13.80 -21.82 9.82
N HIS A 185 -12.82 -22.46 9.19
CA HIS A 185 -12.00 -21.81 8.17
C HIS A 185 -12.89 -21.43 6.97
N VAL A 186 -13.19 -20.14 6.84
CA VAL A 186 -13.88 -19.59 5.66
C VAL A 186 -12.79 -19.19 4.67
N VAL A 187 -12.80 -19.80 3.48
CA VAL A 187 -11.83 -19.57 2.39
C VAL A 187 -11.88 -18.13 1.86
N GLU A 188 -12.95 -17.40 2.16
CA GLU A 188 -13.16 -16.03 1.71
C GLU A 188 -12.26 -15.03 2.48
N ASN A 189 -11.25 -14.53 1.78
CA ASN A 189 -10.40 -13.46 2.28
C ASN A 189 -11.23 -12.18 2.44
N ARG A 190 -11.41 -11.75 3.69
CA ARG A 190 -12.30 -10.64 4.11
C ARG A 190 -11.73 -9.24 3.89
N THR A 191 -10.50 -9.10 3.40
CA THR A 191 -9.98 -7.77 3.07
C THR A 191 -10.77 -7.24 1.87
N PRO A 192 -11.49 -6.12 1.97
CA PRO A 192 -12.21 -5.60 0.81
C PRO A 192 -11.22 -5.22 -0.30
N ARG A 193 -11.64 -5.38 -1.55
CA ARG A 193 -10.95 -4.75 -2.69
C ARG A 193 -11.29 -3.26 -2.69
N PHE A 194 -10.48 -2.43 -3.33
CA PHE A 194 -10.94 -1.07 -3.62
C PHE A 194 -12.17 -1.14 -4.54
N PRO A 195 -13.19 -0.30 -4.30
CA PRO A 195 -14.17 0.05 -5.32
C PRO A 195 -13.47 0.60 -6.58
N GLU A 196 -14.04 0.34 -7.75
CA GLU A 196 -13.42 0.66 -9.04
C GLU A 196 -13.25 2.17 -9.25
N ASP A 197 -14.27 2.94 -8.90
CA ASP A 197 -14.26 4.40 -8.87
C ASP A 197 -13.18 4.98 -7.95
N VAL A 198 -13.05 4.42 -6.73
CA VAL A 198 -12.05 4.84 -5.75
C VAL A 198 -10.63 4.60 -6.24
N ILE A 199 -10.30 3.39 -6.72
CA ILE A 199 -8.94 3.08 -7.17
C ILE A 199 -8.58 3.82 -8.47
N THR A 200 -9.56 4.03 -9.35
CA THR A 200 -9.37 4.79 -10.59
C THR A 200 -8.98 6.22 -10.28
N ALA A 201 -9.77 6.91 -9.46
CA ALA A 201 -9.48 8.28 -9.04
C ALA A 201 -8.15 8.37 -8.27
N LEU A 202 -7.92 7.46 -7.33
CA LEU A 202 -6.70 7.44 -6.52
C LEU A 202 -5.44 7.26 -7.37
N LEU A 203 -5.48 6.34 -8.34
CA LEU A 203 -4.33 6.10 -9.22
C LEU A 203 -4.13 7.27 -10.20
N ALA A 204 -5.20 7.84 -10.77
CA ALA A 204 -5.11 8.99 -11.66
C ALA A 204 -4.44 10.20 -10.97
N TRP A 205 -4.87 10.52 -9.75
CA TRP A 205 -4.24 11.58 -8.94
C TRP A 205 -2.81 11.24 -8.55
N SER A 206 -2.52 9.98 -8.20
CA SER A 206 -1.16 9.56 -7.85
C SER A 206 -0.20 9.69 -9.04
N LEU A 207 -0.64 9.31 -10.23
CA LEU A 207 0.12 9.48 -11.47
C LEU A 207 0.35 10.95 -11.76
N ARG A 208 -0.68 11.80 -11.66
CA ARG A 208 -0.55 13.25 -11.85
C ARG A 208 0.46 13.89 -10.89
N TYR A 209 0.44 13.47 -9.62
CA TYR A 209 1.44 13.92 -8.65
C TYR A 209 2.86 13.57 -9.08
N VAL A 210 3.07 12.35 -9.58
CA VAL A 210 4.39 11.86 -10.01
C VAL A 210 4.85 12.52 -11.30
N THR A 211 3.97 12.68 -12.29
CA THR A 211 4.36 13.11 -13.64
C THR A 211 4.30 14.62 -13.84
N VAL A 212 3.37 15.32 -13.15
CA VAL A 212 3.16 16.77 -13.31
C VAL A 212 3.71 17.52 -12.09
N PHE A 213 3.21 17.23 -10.89
CA PHE A 213 3.48 18.07 -9.71
C PHE A 213 4.86 17.84 -9.08
N ALA A 214 5.47 16.67 -9.32
CA ALA A 214 6.77 16.32 -8.74
C ALA A 214 7.87 17.32 -9.09
N ASN A 215 7.86 17.87 -10.31
CA ASN A 215 8.87 18.81 -10.77
C ASN A 215 8.86 20.09 -9.95
N ASP A 216 7.67 20.64 -9.68
CA ASP A 216 7.49 21.86 -8.88
C ASP A 216 7.89 21.62 -7.42
N ILE A 217 7.44 20.51 -6.83
CA ILE A 217 7.75 20.14 -5.43
C ILE A 217 9.27 19.99 -5.25
N LEU A 218 9.93 19.28 -6.17
CA LEU A 218 11.38 19.07 -6.12
C LEU A 218 12.15 20.37 -6.44
N ALA A 219 11.61 21.26 -7.28
CA ALA A 219 12.19 22.57 -7.53
C ALA A 219 12.09 23.49 -6.30
N ALA A 220 10.94 23.51 -5.64
CA ALA A 220 10.73 24.24 -4.41
C ALA A 220 11.65 23.75 -3.28
N ARG A 221 11.86 22.44 -3.16
CA ARG A 221 12.89 21.91 -2.22
C ARG A 221 14.29 22.41 -2.54
N ARG A 222 14.70 22.39 -3.81
CA ARG A 222 16.00 22.95 -4.21
C ARG A 222 16.11 24.45 -3.92
N GLU A 223 15.03 25.20 -4.11
CA GLU A 223 14.99 26.62 -3.77
C GLU A 223 15.17 26.82 -2.26
N LEU A 224 14.40 26.11 -1.43
CA LEU A 224 14.48 26.23 0.02
C LEU A 224 15.87 25.82 0.54
N ASP A 225 16.44 24.73 0.05
CA ASP A 225 17.80 24.31 0.42
C ASP A 225 18.85 25.37 0.06
N ARG A 226 18.69 26.08 -1.08
CA ARG A 226 19.57 27.21 -1.44
C ARG A 226 19.37 28.42 -0.54
N LEU A 227 18.13 28.73 -0.16
CA LEU A 227 17.81 29.83 0.75
C LEU A 227 18.36 29.56 2.15
N GLU A 228 18.23 28.33 2.66
CA GLU A 228 18.81 27.86 3.93
C GLU A 228 20.34 28.00 3.89
N ALA A 229 21.00 27.45 2.87
CA ALA A 229 22.45 27.53 2.73
C ALA A 229 22.96 28.99 2.58
N ARG A 230 22.22 29.85 1.87
CA ARG A 230 22.53 31.27 1.77
C ARG A 230 22.39 31.96 3.12
N ARG A 231 21.32 31.68 3.87
CA ARG A 231 21.09 32.21 5.21
C ARG A 231 22.25 31.84 6.14
N ASP A 232 22.70 30.59 6.11
CA ASP A 232 23.81 30.11 6.95
C ASP A 232 25.11 30.88 6.65
N ARG A 233 25.43 31.08 5.37
CA ARG A 233 26.60 31.89 4.96
C ARG A 233 26.49 33.34 5.42
N LEU A 234 25.34 33.98 5.19
CA LEU A 234 25.13 35.37 5.60
C LEU A 234 25.18 35.54 7.12
N ALA A 235 24.66 34.58 7.88
CA ALA A 235 24.72 34.61 9.34
C ALA A 235 26.16 34.43 9.84
N ALA A 236 26.95 33.58 9.20
CA ALA A 236 28.38 33.43 9.50
C ALA A 236 29.17 34.72 9.20
N ASP A 237 28.96 35.33 8.02
CA ASP A 237 29.60 36.60 7.63
C ASP A 237 29.27 37.76 8.58
N ASP A 238 28.06 37.75 9.13
CA ASP A 238 27.58 38.78 10.05
C ASP A 238 28.02 38.56 11.50
N SER A 239 28.49 37.35 11.85
CA SER A 239 28.73 36.93 13.23
C SER A 239 29.84 37.72 13.94
N SER A 240 30.82 38.22 13.19
CA SER A 240 31.94 39.02 13.70
C SER A 240 31.65 40.52 13.76
N LEU A 241 30.48 40.96 13.27
CA LEU A 241 30.14 42.38 13.22
C LEU A 241 29.51 42.85 14.55
N PRO A 242 29.70 44.13 14.91
CA PRO A 242 28.92 44.78 15.96
C PRO A 242 27.42 44.67 15.70
N ASP A 243 26.64 44.57 16.78
CA ASP A 243 25.19 44.35 16.70
C ASP A 243 24.44 45.41 15.88
N ALA A 244 24.88 46.66 15.92
CA ALA A 244 24.27 47.75 15.15
C ALA A 244 24.44 47.53 13.63
N ASP A 245 25.66 47.21 13.20
CA ASP A 245 26.00 46.96 11.80
C ASP A 245 25.31 45.69 11.28
N ARG A 246 25.27 44.65 12.12
CA ARG A 246 24.53 43.41 11.85
C ARG A 246 23.05 43.68 11.60
N ARG A 247 22.39 44.45 12.48
CA ARG A 247 20.98 44.86 12.30
C ARG A 247 20.78 45.67 11.02
N GLN A 248 21.68 46.62 10.74
CA GLN A 248 21.60 47.44 9.52
C GLN A 248 21.72 46.60 8.25
N ARG A 249 22.67 45.65 8.19
CA ARG A 249 22.83 44.74 7.05
C ARG A 249 21.62 43.86 6.84
N ARG A 250 21.08 43.25 7.92
CA ARG A 250 19.86 42.43 7.87
C ARG A 250 18.67 43.23 7.36
N ARG A 251 18.49 44.47 7.84
CA ARG A 251 17.42 45.37 7.38
C ARG A 251 17.58 45.79 5.92
N ALA A 252 18.80 46.05 5.46
CA ALA A 252 19.09 46.36 4.06
C ALA A 252 18.75 45.18 3.14
N ARG A 253 19.10 43.95 3.53
CA ARG A 253 18.74 42.73 2.79
C ARG A 253 17.23 42.49 2.74
N LEU A 254 16.52 42.73 3.85
CA LEU A 254 15.06 42.68 3.89
C LEU A 254 14.44 43.69 2.93
N LYS A 255 14.89 44.96 2.95
CA LYS A 255 14.43 45.99 2.01
C LYS A 255 14.68 45.57 0.55
N ALA A 256 15.88 45.10 0.23
CA ALA A 256 16.22 44.64 -1.12
C ALA A 256 15.33 43.48 -1.61
N PHE A 257 14.92 42.58 -0.70
CA PHE A 257 13.95 41.53 -1.02
C PHE A 257 12.56 42.12 -1.30
N LEU A 258 12.05 43.01 -0.44
CA LEU A 258 10.73 43.64 -0.62
C LEU A 258 10.69 44.53 -1.88
N ASP A 259 11.78 45.23 -2.21
CA ASP A 259 11.88 46.04 -3.43
C ASP A 259 11.90 45.19 -4.70
N ARG A 260 12.47 43.98 -4.64
CA ARG A 260 12.34 42.99 -5.72
C ARG A 260 10.89 42.57 -5.88
N ARG A 261 10.20 42.25 -4.78
CA ARG A 261 8.77 41.86 -4.81
C ARG A 261 7.91 42.96 -5.43
N ARG A 262 8.16 44.23 -5.09
CA ARG A 262 7.51 45.39 -5.71
C ARG A 262 7.72 45.43 -7.23
N ARG A 263 8.95 45.25 -7.70
CA ARG A 263 9.27 45.22 -9.15
C ARG A 263 8.58 44.06 -9.87
N ASP A 264 8.48 42.91 -9.21
CA ASP A 264 7.87 41.71 -9.78
C ASP A 264 6.32 41.70 -9.65
N GLY A 265 5.73 42.74 -9.04
CA GLY A 265 4.28 42.80 -8.79
C GLY A 265 3.77 41.75 -7.80
N ARG A 266 4.60 41.37 -6.82
CA ARG A 266 4.32 40.29 -5.86
C ARG A 266 4.02 40.81 -4.47
N GLY A 267 2.95 40.30 -3.87
CA GLY A 267 2.49 40.69 -2.52
C GLY A 267 3.44 40.28 -1.39
N ALA A 268 3.15 40.74 -0.18
CA ALA A 268 3.85 40.32 1.02
C ALA A 268 3.56 38.84 1.33
N PRO A 269 4.59 38.00 1.60
CA PRO A 269 4.39 36.58 1.75
C PRO A 269 3.69 36.24 3.07
N ILE A 270 2.61 35.46 2.99
CA ILE A 270 1.91 34.86 4.14
C ILE A 270 2.03 33.34 4.11
N TRP A 271 1.87 32.69 5.26
CA TRP A 271 1.84 31.22 5.31
C TRP A 271 0.63 30.67 4.53
N GLY A 272 0.75 29.48 3.94
CA GLY A 272 -0.42 28.81 3.31
C GLY A 272 -1.50 28.36 4.29
N THR A 273 -1.16 28.19 5.57
CA THR A 273 -2.11 27.82 6.63
C THR A 273 -1.81 28.58 7.92
N ALA A 274 -2.87 28.89 8.67
CA ALA A 274 -2.72 29.38 10.04
C ALA A 274 -2.08 28.29 10.90
N HIS A 275 -1.20 28.68 11.81
CA HIS A 275 -0.49 27.73 12.69
C HIS A 275 -0.46 28.23 14.11
N ASN A 276 -0.58 27.29 15.06
CA ASN A 276 -0.60 27.56 16.50
C ASN A 276 -1.64 28.63 16.90
N GLY A 277 -2.79 28.67 16.21
CA GLY A 277 -3.84 29.67 16.43
C GLY A 277 -3.48 31.11 16.02
N LYS A 278 -2.27 31.34 15.47
CA LYS A 278 -1.85 32.67 15.02
C LYS A 278 -2.50 32.99 13.67
N VAL A 279 -3.15 34.14 13.62
CA VAL A 279 -3.77 34.72 12.44
C VAL A 279 -3.41 36.20 12.35
N ARG A 280 -3.46 36.75 11.14
CA ARG A 280 -3.41 38.19 10.89
C ARG A 280 -4.83 38.66 10.59
N VAL A 281 -5.29 39.67 11.31
CA VAL A 281 -6.52 40.39 10.98
C VAL A 281 -6.12 41.64 10.23
N ASP A 282 -6.65 41.81 9.03
CA ASP A 282 -6.42 43.02 8.27
C ASP A 282 -7.11 44.23 8.95
N PRO A 283 -6.38 45.30 9.29
CA PRO A 283 -6.97 46.42 10.04
C PRO A 283 -8.05 47.20 9.29
N GLY A 284 -7.98 47.22 7.95
CA GLY A 284 -8.91 47.98 7.12
C GLY A 284 -10.15 47.19 6.72
N THR A 285 -10.00 45.88 6.50
CA THR A 285 -11.07 45.02 5.97
C THR A 285 -11.63 44.01 6.98
N GLY A 286 -10.94 43.79 8.10
CA GLY A 286 -11.30 42.75 9.08
C GLY A 286 -11.04 41.32 8.60
N ILE A 287 -10.48 41.13 7.39
CA ILE A 287 -10.24 39.81 6.81
C ILE A 287 -9.19 39.07 7.64
N VAL A 288 -9.53 37.85 8.05
CA VAL A 288 -8.63 36.95 8.78
C VAL A 288 -7.81 36.14 7.77
N THR A 289 -6.49 36.25 7.86
CA THR A 289 -5.53 35.57 7.00
C THR A 289 -4.50 34.81 7.83
N PRO A 290 -3.81 33.81 7.25
CA PRO A 290 -2.58 33.29 7.85
C PRO A 290 -1.57 34.40 8.14
N PRO A 291 -0.71 34.23 9.15
CA PRO A 291 0.27 35.26 9.50
C PRO A 291 1.32 35.42 8.39
N ILE A 292 2.07 36.53 8.45
CA ILE A 292 3.23 36.75 7.58
C ILE A 292 4.19 35.55 7.65
N ASN A 293 4.71 35.16 6.49
CA ASN A 293 5.75 34.15 6.36
C ASN A 293 7.11 34.71 6.81
N ALA A 294 7.22 34.97 8.12
CA ALA A 294 8.43 35.52 8.71
C ALA A 294 9.65 34.62 8.44
N HIS A 295 9.46 33.31 8.35
CA HIS A 295 10.55 32.36 8.03
C HIS A 295 11.19 32.68 6.67
N LEU A 296 10.40 32.90 5.62
CA LEU A 296 10.93 33.29 4.31
C LEU A 296 11.69 34.63 4.41
N LEU A 297 11.16 35.59 5.16
CA LEU A 297 11.82 36.88 5.38
C LEU A 297 13.15 36.73 6.13
N HIS A 298 13.22 35.83 7.14
CA HIS A 298 14.45 35.51 7.86
C HIS A 298 15.52 34.92 6.93
N LEU A 299 15.12 34.00 6.04
CA LEU A 299 16.03 33.41 5.05
C LEU A 299 16.66 34.48 4.15
N HIS A 300 15.88 35.44 3.67
CA HIS A 300 16.39 36.53 2.83
C HIS A 300 17.20 37.57 3.61
N ALA A 301 16.86 37.83 4.88
CA ALA A 301 17.59 38.75 5.75
C ALA A 301 18.92 38.17 6.27
N GLY A 302 19.11 36.84 6.21
CA GLY A 302 20.27 36.17 6.80
C GLY A 302 20.15 35.99 8.32
N ILE A 303 18.93 35.73 8.81
CA ILE A 303 18.64 35.59 10.24
C ILE A 303 18.45 34.12 10.59
N ASP A 304 19.22 33.63 11.55
CA ASP A 304 18.94 32.35 12.22
C ASP A 304 18.23 32.57 13.55
N VAL A 305 16.91 32.44 13.54
CA VAL A 305 16.08 32.60 14.74
C VAL A 305 16.29 31.49 15.76
N GLN A 306 16.80 30.32 15.36
CA GLN A 306 17.10 29.26 16.33
C GLN A 306 18.36 29.61 17.14
N ALA A 307 19.35 30.23 16.50
CA ALA A 307 20.55 30.71 17.17
C ALA A 307 20.32 32.04 17.92
N GLU A 308 19.55 32.97 17.33
CA GLU A 308 19.27 34.29 17.87
C GLU A 308 17.76 34.59 17.91
N PRO A 309 17.01 34.05 18.90
CA PRO A 309 15.56 34.25 18.97
C PRO A 309 15.12 35.72 19.03
N GLY A 310 15.93 36.59 19.65
CA GLY A 310 15.68 38.03 19.75
C GLY A 310 15.77 38.78 18.42
N ALA A 311 16.38 38.20 17.38
CA ALA A 311 16.48 38.80 16.05
C ALA A 311 15.23 38.58 15.18
N HIS A 312 14.16 38.01 15.73
CA HIS A 312 12.95 37.71 14.99
C HIS A 312 12.27 39.00 14.49
N LEU A 313 12.17 39.17 13.16
CA LEU A 313 11.62 40.37 12.48
C LEU A 313 10.24 40.85 12.96
N MET A 314 9.37 39.95 13.44
CA MET A 314 8.05 40.35 13.97
C MET A 314 8.08 40.79 15.45
N LEU A 315 9.22 40.67 16.14
CA LEU A 315 9.42 41.15 17.50
C LEU A 315 10.08 42.53 17.53
N THR A 316 10.67 42.96 16.41
CA THR A 316 11.34 44.24 16.30
C THR A 316 10.35 45.28 15.73
N GLY A 317 10.14 46.38 16.47
CA GLY A 317 9.07 47.33 16.13
C GLY A 317 9.23 48.02 14.77
N GLY A 318 10.47 48.17 14.27
CA GLY A 318 10.74 48.84 12.99
C GLY A 318 10.49 47.97 11.76
N GLU A 319 10.96 46.73 11.79
CA GLU A 319 10.84 45.78 10.69
C GLU A 319 9.40 45.27 10.53
N ALA A 320 8.69 45.04 11.64
CA ALA A 320 7.27 44.68 11.61
C ALA A 320 6.43 45.75 10.88
N ARG A 321 6.62 47.03 11.21
CA ARG A 321 5.93 48.15 10.53
C ARG A 321 6.27 48.24 9.04
N LEU A 322 7.53 47.97 8.67
CA LEU A 322 7.93 47.94 7.26
C LEU A 322 7.22 46.82 6.49
N ILE A 323 7.13 45.63 7.10
CA ILE A 323 6.44 44.48 6.51
C ILE A 323 4.95 44.77 6.35
N ASP A 324 4.31 45.34 7.38
CA ASP A 324 2.89 45.70 7.32
C ASP A 324 2.62 46.77 6.26
N ALA A 325 3.48 47.78 6.13
CA ALA A 325 3.35 48.79 5.08
C ALA A 325 3.42 48.17 3.67
N VAL A 326 4.36 47.23 3.45
CA VAL A 326 4.45 46.51 2.16
C VAL A 326 3.24 45.59 1.94
N ALA A 327 2.71 44.97 2.99
CA ALA A 327 1.49 44.16 2.88
C ALA A 327 0.26 45.00 2.50
N THR A 328 0.16 46.23 3.02
CA THR A 328 -0.88 47.18 2.63
C THR A 328 -0.70 47.68 1.20
N GLU A 329 0.54 47.93 0.78
CA GLU A 329 0.84 48.47 -0.55
C GLU A 329 0.69 47.42 -1.67
N LEU A 330 1.30 46.24 -1.51
CA LEU A 330 1.39 45.21 -2.56
C LEU A 330 0.31 44.12 -2.44
N GLY A 331 -0.49 44.15 -1.38
CA GLY A 331 -1.37 43.05 -1.01
C GLY A 331 -0.59 41.83 -0.46
N LEU A 332 -1.29 40.70 -0.36
CA LEU A 332 -0.77 39.47 0.24
C LEU A 332 -0.54 38.39 -0.82
N GLU A 333 0.51 37.58 -0.65
CA GLU A 333 0.80 36.42 -1.48
C GLU A 333 0.97 35.17 -0.61
N VAL A 334 0.22 34.11 -0.93
CA VAL A 334 0.34 32.83 -0.22
C VAL A 334 1.66 32.14 -0.55
N GLY A 335 2.36 31.69 0.49
CA GLY A 335 3.62 30.99 0.41
C GLY A 335 4.79 31.96 0.33
N GLY A 336 5.05 32.47 -0.87
CA GLY A 336 6.10 33.45 -1.11
C GLY A 336 7.30 32.95 -1.91
N MET A 337 7.55 31.64 -1.98
CA MET A 337 8.70 31.08 -2.71
C MET A 337 8.61 31.35 -4.22
N ASP A 338 9.76 31.48 -4.87
CA ASP A 338 9.91 31.90 -6.26
C ASP A 338 9.63 30.79 -7.28
N THR A 339 9.67 29.53 -6.85
CA THR A 339 9.39 28.36 -7.68
C THR A 339 8.08 28.52 -8.46
N PRO A 340 8.13 28.48 -9.82
CA PRO A 340 6.93 28.48 -10.65
C PRO A 340 6.02 27.29 -10.34
N ILE A 341 4.72 27.50 -10.47
CA ILE A 341 3.72 26.44 -10.32
C ILE A 341 3.20 26.07 -11.71
N SER A 342 3.32 24.80 -12.06
CA SER A 342 2.84 24.24 -13.31
C SER A 342 1.31 24.33 -13.40
N ILE A 343 0.81 24.46 -14.63
CA ILE A 343 -0.62 24.45 -14.90
C ILE A 343 -1.13 22.99 -14.84
N ASP A 344 -2.17 22.76 -14.07
CA ASP A 344 -2.87 21.47 -14.06
C ASP A 344 -3.60 21.29 -15.40
N PRO A 345 -3.32 20.22 -16.17
CA PRO A 345 -3.89 20.04 -17.51
C PRO A 345 -5.41 19.97 -17.55
N GLU A 346 -6.07 19.54 -16.47
CA GLU A 346 -7.53 19.44 -16.43
C GLU A 346 -8.21 20.76 -16.09
N SER A 347 -7.71 21.49 -15.09
CA SER A 347 -8.30 22.77 -14.69
C SER A 347 -7.83 23.97 -15.52
N GLY A 348 -6.71 23.86 -16.23
CA GLY A 348 -6.08 24.97 -16.96
C GLY A 348 -5.54 26.09 -16.05
N ARG A 349 -5.43 25.83 -14.74
CA ARG A 349 -4.96 26.78 -13.73
C ARG A 349 -3.74 26.23 -12.99
N PRO A 350 -2.93 27.06 -12.32
CA PRO A 350 -1.89 26.57 -11.43
C PRO A 350 -2.48 25.59 -10.41
N TRP A 351 -1.86 24.41 -10.24
CA TRP A 351 -2.42 23.36 -9.38
C TRP A 351 -2.45 23.74 -7.89
N ARG A 352 -1.71 24.79 -7.51
CA ARG A 352 -1.70 25.35 -6.16
C ARG A 352 -1.20 26.79 -6.14
N ALA A 353 -1.33 27.44 -4.98
CA ALA A 353 -0.60 28.66 -4.66
C ALA A 353 0.90 28.38 -4.45
N ARG A 354 1.74 29.42 -4.34
CA ARG A 354 3.19 29.25 -4.16
C ARG A 354 3.54 28.52 -2.85
N PHE A 355 4.75 27.99 -2.81
CA PHE A 355 5.22 27.22 -1.67
C PHE A 355 5.65 28.12 -0.50
N ASP A 356 5.50 27.57 0.70
CA ASP A 356 6.27 27.91 1.90
C ASP A 356 6.88 26.63 2.47
N ALA A 357 7.76 26.75 3.46
CA ALA A 357 8.45 25.60 4.04
C ALA A 357 7.50 24.52 4.62
N LYS A 358 6.33 24.89 5.14
CA LYS A 358 5.37 23.95 5.73
C LYS A 358 4.53 23.27 4.65
N THR A 359 3.99 24.05 3.71
CA THR A 359 3.23 23.49 2.60
C THR A 359 4.11 22.62 1.72
N LEU A 360 5.37 22.98 1.49
CA LEU A 360 6.35 22.13 0.81
C LEU A 360 6.56 20.80 1.53
N ALA A 361 6.83 20.81 2.85
CA ALA A 361 7.01 19.59 3.62
C ALA A 361 5.73 18.73 3.70
N HIS A 362 4.55 19.33 3.50
CA HIS A 362 3.31 18.59 3.33
C HIS A 362 3.26 17.92 1.95
N GLU A 363 3.51 18.67 0.87
CA GLU A 363 3.48 18.13 -0.50
C GLU A 363 4.52 17.05 -0.76
N GLU A 364 5.72 17.14 -0.17
CA GLU A 364 6.71 16.06 -0.29
C GLU A 364 6.19 14.75 0.31
N ARG A 365 5.41 14.83 1.41
CA ARG A 365 4.74 13.66 1.98
C ARG A 365 3.60 13.18 1.07
N MET A 366 2.83 14.08 0.45
CA MET A 366 1.78 13.70 -0.48
C MET A 366 2.38 13.02 -1.72
N LEU A 367 3.49 13.55 -2.24
CA LEU A 367 4.24 12.97 -3.35
C LEU A 367 4.83 11.60 -3.03
N GLN A 368 5.39 11.41 -1.82
CA GLN A 368 5.84 10.09 -1.38
C GLN A 368 4.66 9.09 -1.26
N ALA A 369 3.48 9.55 -0.84
CA ALA A 369 2.27 8.72 -0.78
C ALA A 369 1.79 8.31 -2.18
N ALA A 370 1.76 9.27 -3.11
CA ALA A 370 1.42 9.04 -4.52
C ALA A 370 2.36 8.02 -5.16
N ALA A 371 3.68 8.20 -4.99
CA ALA A 371 4.67 7.25 -5.50
C ALA A 371 4.52 5.86 -4.85
N TYR A 372 4.16 5.78 -3.56
CA TYR A 372 3.82 4.51 -2.90
C TYR A 372 2.63 3.82 -3.55
N ILE A 373 1.55 4.56 -3.86
CA ILE A 373 0.35 4.00 -4.51
C ILE A 373 0.70 3.45 -5.89
N VAL A 374 1.43 4.22 -6.70
CA VAL A 374 1.87 3.80 -8.03
C VAL A 374 2.70 2.52 -7.95
N CYS A 375 3.72 2.49 -7.10
CA CYS A 375 4.57 1.31 -6.90
C CYS A 375 3.74 0.12 -6.37
N ALA A 376 2.99 0.27 -5.28
CA ALA A 376 2.28 -0.83 -4.63
C ALA A 376 1.15 -1.42 -5.50
N TYR A 377 0.43 -0.57 -6.23
CA TYR A 377 -0.67 -1.03 -7.08
C TYR A 377 -0.19 -1.69 -8.35
N LEU A 378 0.74 -1.08 -9.10
CA LEU A 378 1.13 -1.56 -10.42
C LEU A 378 2.10 -2.76 -10.38
N THR A 379 2.89 -2.89 -9.31
CA THR A 379 3.81 -4.04 -9.12
C THR A 379 3.18 -5.22 -8.38
N GLY A 380 2.01 -5.01 -7.75
CA GLY A 380 1.40 -5.98 -6.85
C GLY A 380 2.27 -6.40 -5.66
N MET A 381 3.39 -5.72 -5.38
CA MET A 381 4.28 -6.03 -4.27
C MET A 381 3.57 -5.91 -2.92
N ARG A 382 3.96 -6.73 -1.94
CA ARG A 382 3.50 -6.57 -0.55
C ARG A 382 4.10 -5.32 0.04
N ASP A 383 3.44 -4.76 1.05
CA ASP A 383 3.94 -3.63 1.84
C ASP A 383 5.42 -3.76 2.25
N CYS A 384 5.81 -4.94 2.76
CA CYS A 384 7.20 -5.17 3.16
C CYS A 384 8.18 -5.26 1.98
N GLU A 385 7.72 -5.67 0.80
CA GLU A 385 8.52 -5.73 -0.43
C GLU A 385 8.66 -4.33 -1.04
N VAL A 386 7.59 -3.53 -1.08
CA VAL A 386 7.64 -2.12 -1.53
C VAL A 386 8.59 -1.34 -0.63
N GLN A 387 8.38 -1.40 0.68
CA GLN A 387 9.20 -0.66 1.64
C GLN A 387 10.66 -1.13 1.74
N ALA A 388 11.01 -2.27 1.14
CA ALA A 388 12.38 -2.77 1.06
C ALA A 388 13.12 -2.32 -0.22
N MET A 389 12.49 -1.51 -1.07
CA MET A 389 13.14 -0.93 -2.24
C MET A 389 14.24 0.04 -1.81
N ARG A 390 15.40 -0.09 -2.46
CA ARG A 390 16.61 0.72 -2.24
C ARG A 390 16.91 1.57 -3.47
N ARG A 391 17.73 2.60 -3.29
CA ARG A 391 18.29 3.38 -4.40
C ARG A 391 18.96 2.45 -5.42
N GLY A 392 18.75 2.71 -6.70
CA GLY A 392 19.26 1.86 -7.77
C GLY A 392 18.49 0.53 -7.92
N CYS A 393 17.28 0.39 -7.36
CA CYS A 393 16.49 -0.83 -7.53
C CYS A 393 15.94 -1.01 -8.96
N LEU A 394 15.90 0.05 -9.77
CA LEU A 394 15.37 0.03 -11.12
C LEU A 394 16.47 -0.33 -12.13
N SER A 395 16.21 -1.30 -13.00
CA SER A 395 17.04 -1.60 -14.17
C SER A 395 16.16 -1.64 -15.42
N ILE A 396 16.62 -1.02 -16.51
CA ILE A 396 15.90 -0.92 -17.78
C ILE A 396 16.62 -1.78 -18.81
N ALA A 397 15.95 -2.82 -19.32
CA ALA A 397 16.43 -3.62 -20.45
C ALA A 397 16.03 -2.94 -21.75
N ARG A 398 16.98 -2.82 -22.69
CA ARG A 398 16.78 -2.22 -24.02
C ARG A 398 17.17 -3.22 -25.10
N SER A 399 16.48 -3.18 -26.24
CA SER A 399 16.83 -3.96 -27.43
C SER A 399 18.16 -3.45 -28.04
N GLU A 400 18.72 -4.19 -29.00
CA GLU A 400 19.90 -3.75 -29.77
C GLU A 400 19.68 -2.38 -30.46
N ASP A 401 18.44 -2.08 -30.84
CA ASP A 401 18.05 -0.78 -31.44
C ASP A 401 17.81 0.34 -30.41
N GLY A 402 18.07 0.11 -29.13
CA GLY A 402 17.97 1.10 -28.05
C GLY A 402 16.56 1.37 -27.52
N LEU A 403 15.54 0.65 -28.03
CA LEU A 403 14.16 0.71 -27.53
C LEU A 403 14.04 0.04 -26.16
N VAL A 404 13.29 0.64 -25.25
CA VAL A 404 13.04 0.05 -23.93
C VAL A 404 12.16 -1.19 -24.08
N GLU A 405 12.71 -2.36 -23.77
CA GLU A 405 11.97 -3.62 -23.78
C GLU A 405 11.23 -3.84 -22.46
N ARG A 406 11.92 -3.68 -21.32
CA ARG A 406 11.37 -4.01 -19.99
C ARG A 406 11.97 -3.16 -18.87
N HIS A 407 11.12 -2.80 -17.90
CA HIS A 407 11.56 -2.23 -16.62
C HIS A 407 11.56 -3.32 -15.56
N HIS A 408 12.62 -3.41 -14.76
CA HIS A 408 12.74 -4.37 -13.66
C HIS A 408 13.02 -3.65 -12.34
N ILE A 409 12.36 -4.11 -11.27
CA ILE A 409 12.58 -3.63 -9.91
C ILE A 409 13.20 -4.76 -9.10
N ARG A 410 14.33 -4.51 -8.45
CA ARG A 410 14.95 -5.41 -7.47
C ARG A 410 14.52 -5.03 -6.05
N SER A 411 13.97 -5.98 -5.28
CA SER A 411 13.65 -5.78 -3.86
C SER A 411 13.76 -7.09 -3.07
N THR A 412 13.48 -7.07 -1.76
CA THR A 412 13.65 -8.19 -0.85
C THR A 412 12.31 -8.81 -0.44
N ILE A 413 12.18 -10.14 -0.58
CA ILE A 413 11.03 -10.93 -0.14
C ILE A 413 11.35 -11.59 1.20
N TYR A 414 10.44 -11.47 2.16
CA TYR A 414 10.62 -12.04 3.51
C TYR A 414 9.70 -13.23 3.82
N LYS A 415 8.52 -13.32 3.18
CA LYS A 415 7.49 -14.29 3.59
C LYS A 415 7.83 -15.71 3.12
N ARG A 416 7.85 -16.67 4.05
CA ARG A 416 8.15 -18.11 3.81
C ARG A 416 9.56 -18.37 3.22
N ARG A 417 10.50 -17.47 3.47
CA ARG A 417 11.91 -17.58 3.07
C ARG A 417 12.82 -17.48 4.32
N ALA A 418 14.12 -17.61 4.13
CA ALA A 418 15.10 -17.43 5.20
C ALA A 418 14.92 -16.07 5.91
N ALA A 419 15.31 -15.98 7.19
CA ALA A 419 15.13 -14.78 8.01
C ALA A 419 15.80 -13.52 7.43
N VAL A 420 16.85 -13.70 6.62
CA VAL A 420 17.59 -12.65 5.91
C VAL A 420 16.76 -12.00 4.79
N GLY A 421 15.75 -12.69 4.28
CA GLY A 421 15.05 -12.31 3.05
C GLY A 421 15.81 -12.75 1.79
N GLU A 422 15.11 -12.81 0.67
CA GLU A 422 15.66 -13.23 -0.62
C GLU A 422 15.43 -12.12 -1.65
N ALA A 423 16.48 -11.76 -2.41
CA ALA A 423 16.37 -10.78 -3.48
C ALA A 423 15.49 -11.32 -4.61
N ALA A 424 14.59 -10.48 -5.11
CA ALA A 424 13.72 -10.84 -6.23
C ALA A 424 13.57 -9.66 -7.19
N ASN A 425 13.22 -10.00 -8.43
CA ASN A 425 12.97 -9.04 -9.49
C ASN A 425 11.48 -9.02 -9.82
N TRP A 426 10.92 -7.84 -10.04
CA TRP A 426 9.56 -7.62 -10.55
C TRP A 426 9.66 -6.92 -11.90
N VAL A 427 8.89 -7.37 -12.89
CA VAL A 427 8.73 -6.62 -14.14
C VAL A 427 7.72 -5.51 -13.90
N THR A 428 7.99 -4.32 -14.42
CA THR A 428 7.15 -3.14 -14.23
C THR A 428 7.05 -2.31 -15.51
N ILE A 429 6.43 -1.13 -15.39
CA ILE A 429 6.17 -0.19 -16.47
C ILE A 429 6.71 1.21 -16.18
N GLU A 430 6.79 2.03 -17.21
CA GLU A 430 7.32 3.40 -17.18
C GLU A 430 6.76 4.27 -16.03
N PRO A 431 5.44 4.31 -15.73
CA PRO A 431 4.95 5.09 -14.59
C PRO A 431 5.56 4.72 -13.23
N VAL A 432 5.94 3.46 -13.05
CA VAL A 432 6.62 3.02 -11.82
C VAL A 432 8.09 3.43 -11.85
N ALA A 433 8.73 3.42 -13.01
CA ALA A 433 10.08 3.96 -13.17
C ALA A 433 10.13 5.45 -12.84
N ASP A 434 9.16 6.24 -13.31
CA ASP A 434 9.03 7.67 -12.98
C ASP A 434 8.84 7.88 -11.47
N ALA A 435 7.97 7.07 -10.84
CA ALA A 435 7.76 7.12 -9.41
C ALA A 435 9.04 6.80 -8.62
N ILE A 436 9.84 5.82 -9.07
CA ILE A 436 11.13 5.48 -8.47
C ILE A 436 12.12 6.64 -8.62
N ALA A 437 12.23 7.25 -9.81
CA ALA A 437 13.11 8.39 -10.04
C ALA A 437 12.75 9.59 -9.14
N VAL A 438 11.45 9.85 -8.95
CA VAL A 438 10.96 10.85 -7.99
C VAL A 438 11.34 10.50 -6.56
N LEU A 439 11.17 9.23 -6.14
CA LEU A 439 11.53 8.77 -4.79
C LEU A 439 13.04 8.84 -4.53
N GLU A 440 13.88 8.56 -5.52
CA GLU A 440 15.34 8.72 -5.43
C GLU A 440 15.74 10.18 -5.22
N ARG A 441 14.97 11.13 -5.74
CA ARG A 441 15.20 12.56 -5.49
C ARG A 441 14.68 12.97 -4.10
N LEU A 442 13.48 12.54 -3.72
CA LEU A 442 12.89 12.83 -2.41
C LEU A 442 13.70 12.27 -1.24
N SER A 443 14.23 11.06 -1.38
CA SER A 443 15.00 10.39 -0.32
C SER A 443 16.44 10.92 -0.19
N ALA A 444 16.89 11.86 -1.02
CA ALA A 444 18.31 12.23 -1.11
C ALA A 444 18.81 12.97 0.14
N ARG A 445 17.99 13.86 0.68
CA ARG A 445 18.32 14.61 1.91
C ARG A 445 18.36 13.68 3.14
N PRO A 446 17.35 12.81 3.39
CA PRO A 446 17.45 11.80 4.44
C PRO A 446 18.63 10.82 4.27
N ALA A 447 18.93 10.41 3.03
CA ALA A 447 20.06 9.51 2.75
C ALA A 447 21.40 10.14 3.13
N ARG A 448 21.62 11.43 2.80
CA ARG A 448 22.84 12.17 3.20
C ARG A 448 22.96 12.35 4.71
N ALA A 449 21.83 12.54 5.40
CA ALA A 449 21.83 12.75 6.85
C ALA A 449 22.08 11.46 7.64
N ASN A 450 21.53 10.34 7.19
CA ASN A 450 21.46 9.10 7.97
C ASN A 450 22.22 7.91 7.35
N GLY A 451 22.85 8.08 6.18
CA GLY A 451 23.56 7.03 5.46
C GLY A 451 22.69 5.91 4.89
N SER A 452 21.36 6.04 4.95
CA SER A 452 20.44 4.99 4.50
C SER A 452 20.15 5.07 3.01
N ASP A 453 20.13 3.92 2.33
CA ASP A 453 19.82 3.77 0.91
C ASP A 453 18.33 3.46 0.63
N THR A 454 17.48 3.49 1.65
CA THR A 454 16.04 3.28 1.52
C THR A 454 15.38 4.32 0.62
N LEU A 455 14.44 3.88 -0.23
CA LEU A 455 13.55 4.80 -0.96
C LEU A 455 12.38 5.32 -0.12
N TRP A 456 12.16 4.76 1.08
CA TRP A 456 11.02 5.07 1.94
C TRP A 456 11.43 5.64 3.30
N PRO A 457 12.24 6.72 3.34
CA PRO A 457 12.60 7.33 4.61
C PRO A 457 11.46 8.17 5.17
N VAL A 458 11.52 8.46 6.46
CA VAL A 458 10.77 9.60 7.01
C VAL A 458 11.43 10.88 6.48
N LEU A 459 10.68 11.66 5.70
CA LEU A 459 11.23 12.83 5.01
C LEU A 459 11.67 13.96 5.94
N ARG A 460 11.12 14.01 7.17
CA ARG A 460 11.58 14.95 8.19
C ARG A 460 12.87 14.43 8.81
N ALA A 461 14.00 14.98 8.38
CA ALA A 461 15.30 14.70 8.99
C ALA A 461 15.37 15.35 10.39
N SER A 462 15.56 14.52 11.42
CA SER A 462 15.93 14.92 12.77
C SER A 462 16.75 13.77 13.37
N ALA A 463 17.68 14.07 14.27
CA ALA A 463 18.52 13.06 14.92
C ALA A 463 17.72 11.94 15.63
N VAL A 464 16.42 12.15 15.88
CA VAL A 464 15.53 11.22 16.60
C VAL A 464 14.45 10.62 15.68
N THR A 465 14.46 10.87 14.36
CA THR A 465 13.43 10.34 13.45
C THR A 465 13.75 8.93 12.95
N LYS A 466 12.70 8.14 12.73
CA LYS A 466 12.80 6.77 12.22
C LYS A 466 13.40 6.79 10.81
N THR A 467 14.33 5.88 10.55
CA THR A 467 14.95 5.72 9.23
C THR A 467 13.95 5.29 8.15
N HIS A 468 12.89 4.56 8.52
CA HIS A 468 11.91 4.01 7.57
C HIS A 468 10.47 4.45 7.90
N LEU A 469 9.66 4.57 6.86
CA LEU A 469 8.23 4.90 6.97
C LEU A 469 7.46 3.84 7.78
N SER A 470 7.74 2.56 7.58
CA SER A 470 7.10 1.45 8.31
C SER A 470 5.57 1.57 8.28
N SER A 471 4.91 1.48 9.42
CA SER A 471 3.45 1.58 9.52
C SER A 471 2.85 2.96 9.30
N GLU A 472 3.68 3.99 9.28
CA GLU A 472 3.23 5.37 9.04
C GLU A 472 2.60 5.50 7.65
N VAL A 473 3.00 4.64 6.71
CA VAL A 473 2.46 4.60 5.35
C VAL A 473 0.94 4.57 5.32
N VAL A 474 0.26 3.81 6.20
CA VAL A 474 -1.20 3.73 6.18
C VAL A 474 -1.81 5.07 6.58
N ARG A 475 -1.25 5.77 7.56
CA ARG A 475 -1.73 7.10 7.97
C ARG A 475 -1.48 8.11 6.85
N GLN A 476 -0.30 8.07 6.23
CA GLN A 476 0.06 8.94 5.11
C GLN A 476 -0.82 8.73 3.88
N LEU A 477 -1.19 7.48 3.54
CA LEU A 477 -2.10 7.17 2.44
C LEU A 477 -3.51 7.74 2.65
N ASN A 478 -4.04 7.65 3.86
CA ASN A 478 -5.35 8.24 4.17
C ASN A 478 -5.26 9.78 4.23
N ALA A 479 -4.15 10.33 4.74
CA ALA A 479 -3.90 11.76 4.68
C ALA A 479 -3.79 12.28 3.24
N PHE A 480 -3.25 11.50 2.32
CA PHE A 480 -3.21 11.83 0.89
C PHE A 480 -4.61 11.88 0.28
N ARG A 481 -5.46 10.88 0.53
CA ARG A 481 -6.89 10.93 0.15
C ARG A 481 -7.58 12.19 0.67
N ASP A 482 -7.39 12.50 1.95
CA ASP A 482 -8.05 13.64 2.59
C ASP A 482 -7.53 14.97 2.03
N HIS A 483 -6.22 15.04 1.77
CA HIS A 483 -5.59 16.17 1.10
C HIS A 483 -6.17 16.38 -0.30
N LEU A 484 -6.28 15.32 -1.12
CA LEU A 484 -6.85 15.42 -2.46
C LEU A 484 -8.28 15.96 -2.43
N ASN A 485 -9.10 15.46 -1.52
CA ASN A 485 -10.48 15.93 -1.36
C ASN A 485 -10.56 17.39 -0.90
N THR A 486 -9.60 17.84 -0.08
CA THR A 486 -9.55 19.22 0.40
C THR A 486 -9.02 20.19 -0.67
N ALA A 487 -8.00 19.77 -1.42
CA ALA A 487 -7.29 20.64 -2.37
C ALA A 487 -7.94 20.67 -3.76
N PHE A 488 -8.55 19.57 -4.19
CA PHE A 488 -9.06 19.41 -5.56
C PHE A 488 -10.52 18.95 -5.63
N GLY A 489 -11.13 18.62 -4.49
CA GLY A 489 -12.54 18.25 -4.40
C GLY A 489 -13.44 19.41 -3.97
N SER A 490 -14.75 19.19 -4.11
CA SER A 490 -15.79 19.97 -3.45
C SER A 490 -16.63 19.07 -2.54
N PRO A 491 -17.47 19.63 -1.65
CA PRO A 491 -18.39 18.84 -0.82
C PRO A 491 -19.30 17.91 -1.65
N ASP A 492 -19.71 18.36 -2.85
CA ASP A 492 -20.61 17.60 -3.74
C ASP A 492 -19.86 16.71 -4.73
N ALA A 493 -18.58 17.00 -5.00
CA ALA A 493 -17.74 16.26 -5.95
C ALA A 493 -16.34 16.05 -5.35
N PRO A 494 -16.16 15.06 -4.46
CA PRO A 494 -14.85 14.78 -3.88
C PRO A 494 -13.90 14.24 -4.95
N ALA A 495 -12.62 14.63 -4.87
CA ALA A 495 -11.58 14.14 -5.78
C ALA A 495 -11.41 12.62 -5.74
N ILE A 496 -11.59 12.01 -4.55
CA ILE A 496 -11.68 10.57 -4.32
C ILE A 496 -13.10 10.25 -3.82
N PRO A 497 -13.88 9.48 -4.60
CA PRO A 497 -15.23 9.07 -4.21
C PRO A 497 -15.29 8.36 -2.86
N PRO A 498 -16.41 8.49 -2.11
CA PRO A 498 -16.61 7.71 -0.89
C PRO A 498 -16.80 6.22 -1.20
N GLY A 499 -16.73 5.39 -0.17
CA GLY A 499 -17.09 3.99 -0.27
C GLY A 499 -18.60 3.77 -0.48
N PRO A 500 -19.01 2.51 -0.72
CA PRO A 500 -20.42 2.15 -0.90
C PRO A 500 -21.34 2.49 0.29
N ASP A 501 -20.76 2.70 1.48
CA ASP A 501 -21.45 3.11 2.70
C ASP A 501 -21.52 4.64 2.88
N GLY A 502 -21.12 5.41 1.86
CA GLY A 502 -21.07 6.86 1.87
C GLY A 502 -19.92 7.45 2.69
N LYS A 503 -19.06 6.62 3.30
CA LYS A 503 -17.96 7.09 4.16
C LYS A 503 -16.65 7.19 3.36
N PRO A 504 -15.69 8.04 3.78
CA PRO A 504 -14.38 8.10 3.15
C PRO A 504 -13.69 6.72 3.13
N TRP A 505 -13.33 6.24 1.94
CA TRP A 505 -12.78 4.88 1.79
C TRP A 505 -11.46 4.71 2.55
N ARG A 506 -11.41 3.81 3.54
CA ARG A 506 -10.21 3.60 4.36
C ARG A 506 -9.16 2.82 3.59
N ILE A 507 -8.06 3.48 3.23
CA ILE A 507 -6.96 2.90 2.47
C ILE A 507 -6.06 2.06 3.39
N THR A 508 -5.74 0.84 2.98
CA THR A 508 -4.75 -0.02 3.65
C THR A 508 -3.89 -0.75 2.62
N THR A 509 -2.63 -1.03 2.96
CA THR A 509 -1.64 -1.57 2.01
C THR A 509 -2.00 -2.94 1.44
N ARG A 510 -2.79 -3.74 2.18
CA ARG A 510 -3.26 -5.06 1.75
C ARG A 510 -4.26 -5.01 0.59
N GLN A 511 -4.94 -3.87 0.40
CA GLN A 511 -5.95 -3.73 -0.63
C GLN A 511 -5.34 -3.62 -2.03
N PHE A 512 -4.17 -2.98 -2.19
CA PHE A 512 -3.55 -2.77 -3.50
C PHE A 512 -3.27 -4.10 -4.20
N ARG A 513 -2.48 -4.98 -3.57
CA ARG A 513 -2.12 -6.29 -4.10
C ARG A 513 -3.34 -7.16 -4.42
N ARG A 514 -4.36 -7.15 -3.56
CA ARG A 514 -5.60 -7.90 -3.80
C ARG A 514 -6.38 -7.35 -4.99
N THR A 515 -6.46 -6.02 -5.11
CA THR A 515 -7.22 -5.33 -6.15
C THR A 515 -6.55 -5.52 -7.50
N ILE A 516 -5.23 -5.33 -7.60
CA ILE A 516 -4.50 -5.58 -8.85
C ILE A 516 -4.51 -7.07 -9.22
N ALA A 517 -4.38 -7.99 -8.25
CA ALA A 517 -4.53 -9.42 -8.52
C ALA A 517 -5.90 -9.77 -9.10
N TRP A 518 -6.96 -9.14 -8.58
CA TRP A 518 -8.31 -9.28 -9.12
C TRP A 518 -8.46 -8.68 -10.52
N HIS A 519 -7.90 -7.48 -10.77
CA HIS A 519 -7.92 -6.87 -12.10
C HIS A 519 -7.17 -7.72 -13.13
N ILE A 520 -5.96 -8.18 -12.81
CA ILE A 520 -5.19 -9.07 -13.71
C ILE A 520 -5.96 -10.37 -13.97
N ALA A 521 -6.63 -10.91 -12.95
CA ALA A 521 -7.37 -12.15 -13.05
C ALA A 521 -8.67 -12.04 -13.87
N ASN A 522 -9.47 -11.00 -13.65
CA ASN A 522 -10.86 -10.90 -14.12
C ASN A 522 -11.09 -9.77 -15.11
N ARG A 523 -10.13 -8.86 -15.25
CA ARG A 523 -10.15 -7.72 -16.19
C ARG A 523 -8.79 -7.62 -16.91
N PRO A 524 -8.27 -8.70 -17.53
CA PRO A 524 -6.94 -8.71 -18.17
C PRO A 524 -6.80 -7.67 -19.30
N PHE A 525 -7.91 -7.11 -19.78
CA PHE A 525 -7.96 -6.05 -20.79
C PHE A 525 -8.89 -4.91 -20.38
N GLY A 526 -9.18 -4.77 -19.07
CA GLY A 526 -10.22 -3.92 -18.52
C GLY A 526 -10.03 -2.43 -18.76
N THR A 527 -11.11 -1.82 -19.23
CA THR A 527 -11.33 -0.39 -19.43
C THR A 527 -11.42 0.35 -18.08
N ILE A 528 -10.32 0.49 -17.32
CA ILE A 528 -10.28 1.63 -16.37
C ILE A 528 -10.28 2.87 -17.26
N ALA A 529 -11.42 3.57 -17.28
CA ALA A 529 -11.65 4.73 -18.12
C ALA A 529 -10.55 5.77 -17.84
N GLY A 530 -9.61 5.92 -18.79
CA GLY A 530 -8.54 6.91 -18.72
C GLY A 530 -7.15 6.49 -19.21
N MET A 531 -6.84 5.23 -19.51
CA MET A 531 -5.43 4.87 -19.77
C MET A 531 -5.19 4.00 -21.00
N ILE A 532 -4.92 4.65 -22.13
CA ILE A 532 -4.20 4.07 -23.29
C ILE A 532 -2.86 3.42 -22.83
N GLN A 533 -2.25 3.91 -21.74
CA GLN A 533 -1.07 3.32 -21.08
C GLN A 533 -1.32 1.98 -20.36
N TYR A 534 -2.56 1.66 -19.95
CA TYR A 534 -2.84 0.44 -19.17
C TYR A 534 -2.85 -0.83 -20.05
N LYS A 535 -3.02 -0.67 -21.37
CA LYS A 535 -2.94 -1.79 -22.33
C LYS A 535 -1.55 -2.43 -22.30
N HIS A 536 -0.49 -1.62 -22.21
CA HIS A 536 0.89 -2.09 -22.05
C HIS A 536 1.19 -2.53 -20.62
N ALA A 537 0.59 -1.87 -19.62
CA ALA A 537 0.69 -2.26 -18.20
C ALA A 537 0.18 -3.68 -17.93
N SER A 538 -1.01 -4.01 -18.44
CA SER A 538 -1.62 -5.32 -18.21
C SER A 538 -0.83 -6.43 -18.90
N VAL A 539 -0.37 -6.21 -20.13
CA VAL A 539 0.38 -7.21 -20.91
C VAL A 539 1.79 -7.41 -20.36
N ALA A 540 2.56 -6.34 -20.13
CA ALA A 540 3.93 -6.44 -19.61
C ALA A 540 3.97 -6.98 -18.17
N ALA A 541 2.98 -6.60 -17.35
CA ALA A 541 2.85 -7.16 -16.01
C ALA A 541 2.42 -8.64 -16.07
N PHE A 542 1.46 -9.02 -16.93
CA PHE A 542 1.02 -10.41 -17.11
C PHE A 542 2.16 -11.33 -17.60
N GLU A 543 2.91 -10.91 -18.61
CA GLU A 543 4.07 -11.64 -19.14
C GLU A 543 5.21 -11.73 -18.11
N GLY A 544 5.48 -10.64 -17.37
CA GLY A 544 6.46 -10.63 -16.30
C GLY A 544 6.10 -11.48 -15.08
N TYR A 545 4.83 -11.52 -14.68
CA TYR A 545 4.33 -12.36 -13.59
C TYR A 545 4.25 -13.84 -13.95
N ALA A 546 4.22 -14.18 -15.24
CA ALA A 546 4.30 -15.57 -15.69
C ALA A 546 5.66 -16.20 -15.35
N GLY A 547 6.75 -15.40 -15.28
CA GLY A 547 8.12 -15.86 -15.06
C GLY A 547 8.63 -15.89 -13.61
N THR A 548 8.09 -15.09 -12.68
CA THR A 548 8.66 -15.00 -11.31
C THR A 548 7.84 -15.76 -10.26
N SER A 549 8.11 -17.06 -10.11
CA SER A 549 7.45 -17.95 -9.13
C SER A 549 7.81 -17.62 -7.66
N ALA A 550 8.88 -16.87 -7.40
CA ALA A 550 9.42 -16.66 -6.05
C ALA A 550 8.51 -15.85 -5.09
N SER A 551 7.70 -14.91 -5.61
CA SER A 551 6.89 -13.98 -4.79
C SER A 551 5.52 -14.51 -4.35
N GLY A 552 5.08 -15.63 -4.92
CA GLY A 552 3.75 -16.21 -4.71
C GLY A 552 2.58 -15.35 -5.23
N PHE A 553 2.85 -14.31 -6.04
CA PHE A 553 1.80 -13.45 -6.62
C PHE A 553 0.95 -14.19 -7.65
N ARG A 554 1.56 -15.04 -8.49
CA ARG A 554 0.84 -15.87 -9.45
C ARG A 554 -0.25 -16.74 -8.80
N ALA A 555 0.04 -17.37 -7.66
CA ALA A 555 -0.94 -18.16 -6.92
C ALA A 555 -2.10 -17.30 -6.37
N GLU A 556 -1.82 -16.05 -5.99
CA GLU A 556 -2.84 -15.11 -5.52
C GLU A 556 -3.74 -14.62 -6.67
N VAL A 557 -3.17 -14.32 -7.84
CA VAL A 557 -3.90 -14.01 -9.08
C VAL A 557 -4.80 -15.18 -9.46
N GLU A 558 -4.28 -16.40 -9.46
CA GLU A 558 -5.04 -17.61 -9.77
C GLU A 558 -6.20 -17.84 -8.77
N THR A 559 -5.96 -17.57 -7.49
CA THR A 559 -7.04 -17.61 -6.48
C THR A 559 -8.09 -16.53 -6.74
N GLN A 560 -7.70 -15.31 -7.10
CA GLN A 560 -8.64 -14.24 -7.46
C GLN A 560 -9.41 -14.52 -8.76
N ARG A 561 -8.79 -15.25 -9.71
CA ARG A 561 -9.44 -15.70 -10.95
C ARG A 561 -10.58 -16.65 -10.64
N ARG A 562 -10.32 -17.68 -9.83
CA ARG A 562 -11.36 -18.66 -9.42
C ARG A 562 -12.54 -18.01 -8.69
N LEU A 563 -12.24 -17.06 -7.79
CA LEU A 563 -13.27 -16.33 -7.06
C LEU A 563 -14.08 -15.41 -7.98
N GLY A 564 -13.42 -14.65 -8.85
CA GLY A 564 -14.07 -13.73 -9.76
C GLY A 564 -14.88 -14.44 -10.85
N GLN A 565 -14.38 -15.55 -11.39
CA GLN A 565 -15.14 -16.45 -12.28
C GLN A 565 -16.49 -16.86 -11.68
N THR A 566 -16.51 -17.14 -10.38
CA THR A 566 -17.74 -17.49 -9.67
C THR A 566 -18.66 -16.28 -9.55
N ASP A 567 -18.14 -15.10 -9.19
CA ASP A 567 -18.94 -13.88 -9.07
C ASP A 567 -19.49 -13.38 -10.43
N ASP A 568 -18.69 -13.42 -11.49
CA ASP A 568 -19.10 -13.05 -12.84
C ASP A 568 -20.20 -13.99 -13.35
N LEU A 569 -20.10 -15.28 -13.05
CA LEU A 569 -21.15 -16.23 -13.42
C LEU A 569 -22.46 -16.00 -12.63
N LEU A 570 -22.37 -15.53 -11.37
CA LEU A 570 -23.53 -15.09 -10.60
C LEU A 570 -24.17 -13.82 -11.20
N ASP A 571 -23.37 -12.89 -11.72
CA ASP A 571 -23.88 -11.71 -12.45
C ASP A 571 -24.61 -12.15 -13.73
N TYR A 572 -24.00 -13.07 -14.50
CA TYR A 572 -24.64 -13.72 -15.66
C TYR A 572 -25.99 -14.35 -15.29
N PHE A 573 -26.05 -15.08 -14.17
CA PHE A 573 -27.29 -15.67 -13.66
C PHE A 573 -28.33 -14.58 -13.34
N ASN A 574 -27.97 -13.56 -12.55
CA ASN A 574 -28.89 -12.50 -12.16
C ASN A 574 -29.43 -11.73 -13.37
N ARG A 575 -28.55 -11.37 -14.32
CA ARG A 575 -28.96 -10.69 -15.56
C ARG A 575 -29.87 -11.56 -16.41
N ARG A 576 -29.56 -12.85 -16.56
CA ARG A 576 -30.39 -13.80 -17.29
C ARG A 576 -31.78 -13.93 -16.67
N GLN A 577 -31.86 -14.01 -15.33
CA GLN A 577 -33.15 -14.01 -14.62
C GLN A 577 -33.89 -12.67 -14.74
N GLY A 578 -33.16 -11.55 -14.89
CA GLY A 578 -33.70 -10.23 -15.22
C GLY A 578 -34.08 -10.03 -16.69
N GLY A 579 -34.01 -11.08 -17.52
CA GLY A 579 -34.42 -11.04 -18.94
C GLY A 579 -33.29 -10.72 -19.94
N ALA A 580 -32.04 -10.58 -19.50
CA ALA A 580 -30.93 -10.27 -20.41
C ALA A 580 -30.68 -11.40 -21.43
N SER A 581 -30.29 -11.00 -22.63
CA SER A 581 -29.94 -11.91 -23.72
C SER A 581 -28.44 -12.27 -23.68
N LEU A 582 -28.11 -13.50 -24.03
CA LEU A 582 -26.72 -13.94 -24.20
C LEU A 582 -26.46 -14.19 -25.68
N GLY A 583 -25.66 -13.31 -26.30
CA GLY A 583 -25.25 -13.40 -27.69
C GLY A 583 -24.00 -14.25 -27.91
N GLY A 584 -23.58 -14.35 -29.17
CA GLY A 584 -22.43 -15.17 -29.59
C GLY A 584 -22.72 -16.68 -29.62
N PRO A 585 -21.84 -17.49 -30.21
CA PRO A 585 -22.10 -18.93 -30.42
C PRO A 585 -22.32 -19.74 -29.13
N ALA A 586 -21.70 -19.34 -28.01
CA ALA A 586 -21.90 -20.01 -26.72
C ALA A 586 -23.20 -19.58 -25.99
N GLY A 587 -23.78 -18.44 -26.37
CA GLY A 587 -24.91 -17.80 -25.69
C GLY A 587 -26.08 -18.74 -25.39
N PRO A 588 -26.62 -19.48 -26.38
CA PRO A 588 -27.74 -20.40 -26.17
C PRO A 588 -27.44 -21.53 -25.17
N ARG A 589 -26.23 -22.12 -25.22
CA ARG A 589 -25.81 -23.21 -24.32
C ARG A 589 -25.68 -22.72 -22.89
N ILE A 590 -25.06 -21.56 -22.70
CA ILE A 590 -24.90 -20.96 -21.37
C ILE A 590 -26.24 -20.49 -20.81
N GLY A 591 -27.11 -19.91 -21.65
CA GLY A 591 -28.47 -19.54 -21.26
C GLY A 591 -29.24 -20.71 -20.67
N ARG A 592 -29.30 -21.85 -21.39
CA ARG A 592 -29.94 -23.09 -20.87
C ARG A 592 -29.36 -23.55 -19.54
N THR A 593 -28.03 -23.51 -19.41
CA THR A 593 -27.35 -23.95 -18.18
C THR A 593 -27.75 -23.08 -16.97
N LEU A 594 -27.89 -21.76 -17.17
CA LEU A 594 -28.34 -20.84 -16.13
C LEU A 594 -29.83 -21.01 -15.81
N ASP A 595 -30.66 -21.22 -16.83
CA ASP A 595 -32.10 -21.44 -16.67
C ASP A 595 -32.38 -22.76 -15.91
N ASP A 596 -31.65 -23.84 -16.22
CA ASP A 596 -31.72 -25.12 -15.51
C ASP A 596 -31.32 -24.98 -14.03
N ALA A 597 -30.31 -24.16 -13.74
CA ALA A 597 -29.91 -23.86 -12.37
C ALA A 597 -31.02 -23.12 -11.61
N ALA A 598 -31.73 -22.20 -12.28
CA ALA A 598 -32.87 -21.49 -11.69
C ALA A 598 -34.05 -22.42 -11.37
N VAL A 599 -34.37 -23.37 -12.26
CA VAL A 599 -35.42 -24.37 -12.04
C VAL A 599 -35.13 -25.22 -10.80
N LYS A 600 -33.90 -25.72 -10.66
CA LYS A 600 -33.46 -26.55 -9.51
C LYS A 600 -33.50 -25.83 -8.15
N LEU A 601 -33.61 -24.50 -8.15
CA LEU A 601 -33.68 -23.68 -6.94
C LEU A 601 -35.13 -23.34 -6.51
N ARG A 602 -36.16 -23.63 -7.33
CA ARG A 602 -37.58 -23.40 -7.00
C ARG A 602 -38.16 -24.62 -6.26
N PRO A 603 -38.11 -24.63 -4.91
CA PRO A 603 -39.32 -24.35 -4.15
C PRO A 603 -39.15 -23.36 -2.97
N LEU A 604 -38.00 -22.69 -2.83
CA LEU A 604 -37.72 -21.89 -1.62
C LEU A 604 -38.08 -20.40 -1.76
N PRO A 605 -38.85 -19.80 -0.84
CA PRO A 605 -39.05 -18.36 -0.79
C PRO A 605 -37.75 -17.67 -0.37
N ALA A 606 -37.41 -16.59 -1.09
CA ALA A 606 -36.19 -15.78 -1.00
C ALA A 606 -34.93 -16.38 -1.64
N MET A 607 -34.80 -16.20 -2.96
CA MET A 607 -33.60 -16.40 -3.80
C MET A 607 -32.30 -15.72 -3.27
N ILE A 608 -32.41 -14.85 -2.26
CA ILE A 608 -31.29 -14.19 -1.59
C ILE A 608 -30.59 -15.14 -0.59
N ALA A 609 -31.28 -16.15 -0.07
CA ALA A 609 -30.80 -17.02 1.00
C ALA A 609 -29.81 -18.12 0.55
N ASP A 610 -29.69 -18.42 -0.76
CA ASP A 610 -28.93 -19.60 -1.21
C ASP A 610 -27.80 -19.30 -2.23
N ARG A 611 -27.14 -18.14 -2.10
CA ARG A 611 -25.93 -17.82 -2.88
C ARG A 611 -24.84 -18.88 -2.70
N ALA A 612 -24.73 -19.51 -1.54
CA ALA A 612 -23.75 -20.55 -1.29
C ALA A 612 -24.01 -21.81 -2.15
N ARG A 613 -25.26 -22.28 -2.26
CA ARG A 613 -25.61 -23.41 -3.12
C ARG A 613 -25.55 -23.07 -4.59
N LEU A 614 -25.96 -21.86 -4.98
CA LEU A 614 -25.81 -21.39 -6.35
C LEU A 614 -24.33 -21.38 -6.79
N ARG A 615 -23.42 -20.94 -5.90
CA ARG A 615 -21.96 -21.04 -6.13
C ARG A 615 -21.51 -22.48 -6.33
N VAL A 616 -22.04 -23.45 -5.57
CA VAL A 616 -21.70 -24.87 -5.72
C VAL A 616 -22.23 -25.43 -7.05
N MET A 617 -23.49 -25.14 -7.42
CA MET A 617 -24.10 -25.62 -8.66
C MET A 617 -23.38 -25.11 -9.91
N LEU A 618 -22.99 -23.83 -9.89
CA LEU A 618 -22.34 -23.17 -11.01
C LEU A 618 -20.81 -23.28 -11.00
N ALA A 619 -20.22 -23.93 -9.99
CA ALA A 619 -18.77 -24.03 -9.83
C ALA A 619 -18.07 -24.64 -11.06
N SER A 620 -18.68 -25.64 -11.70
CA SER A 620 -18.06 -26.29 -12.86
C SER A 620 -18.00 -25.38 -14.09
N VAL A 621 -19.05 -24.61 -14.32
CA VAL A 621 -19.12 -23.64 -15.42
C VAL A 621 -18.19 -22.46 -15.13
N ALA A 622 -18.14 -22.00 -13.88
CA ALA A 622 -17.24 -20.93 -13.44
C ALA A 622 -15.77 -21.28 -13.70
N ARG A 623 -15.34 -22.53 -13.44
CA ARG A 623 -13.95 -22.97 -13.71
C ARG A 623 -13.51 -22.80 -15.16
N THR A 624 -14.45 -22.94 -16.10
CA THR A 624 -14.21 -22.78 -17.54
C THR A 624 -14.41 -21.35 -18.05
N PHE A 625 -14.80 -20.41 -17.18
CA PHE A 625 -15.13 -19.05 -17.60
C PHE A 625 -13.88 -18.18 -17.68
N HIS A 626 -13.63 -17.54 -18.82
CA HIS A 626 -12.51 -16.61 -19.00
C HIS A 626 -13.03 -15.30 -19.57
N VAL A 627 -12.76 -14.20 -18.87
CA VAL A 627 -13.18 -12.88 -19.32
C VAL A 627 -12.36 -12.43 -20.53
N GLY A 628 -13.04 -11.91 -21.56
CA GLY A 628 -12.39 -11.32 -22.73
C GLY A 628 -12.91 -9.92 -23.06
N PRO A 629 -12.17 -9.15 -23.89
CA PRO A 629 -12.53 -7.77 -24.20
C PRO A 629 -13.74 -7.65 -25.14
N LEU A 630 -13.86 -8.59 -26.09
CA LEU A 630 -14.92 -8.61 -27.10
C LEU A 630 -15.98 -9.70 -26.83
N ALA A 631 -15.61 -10.76 -26.11
CA ALA A 631 -16.49 -11.82 -25.67
C ALA A 631 -15.88 -12.54 -24.47
N ASP A 632 -16.73 -13.11 -23.62
CA ASP A 632 -16.32 -14.03 -22.57
C ASP A 632 -16.23 -15.45 -23.13
N CYS A 633 -15.22 -16.21 -22.71
CA CYS A 633 -14.94 -17.56 -23.18
C CYS A 633 -15.35 -18.59 -22.13
N PHE A 634 -16.34 -19.41 -22.44
CA PHE A 634 -16.66 -20.63 -21.68
C PHE A 634 -15.84 -21.78 -22.24
N PHE A 635 -14.56 -21.77 -21.85
CA PHE A 635 -13.48 -22.52 -22.46
C PHE A 635 -13.70 -24.04 -22.40
N ASP A 636 -13.79 -24.61 -23.59
CA ASP A 636 -13.64 -26.02 -23.85
C ASP A 636 -12.49 -26.16 -24.87
N PRO A 637 -11.36 -26.80 -24.49
CA PRO A 637 -10.19 -26.91 -25.36
C PRO A 637 -10.48 -27.66 -26.66
N ALA A 638 -11.46 -28.59 -26.68
CA ALA A 638 -11.80 -29.36 -27.88
C ALA A 638 -12.42 -28.48 -28.98
N THR A 639 -13.12 -27.42 -28.60
CA THR A 639 -13.89 -26.55 -29.51
C THR A 639 -13.27 -25.17 -29.67
N ALA A 640 -12.20 -24.85 -28.93
CA ALA A 640 -11.54 -23.54 -28.97
C ALA A 640 -10.81 -23.29 -30.31
N LEU A 641 -11.35 -22.36 -31.11
CA LEU A 641 -10.73 -21.98 -32.40
C LEU A 641 -9.34 -21.37 -32.24
N CYS A 642 -9.07 -20.69 -31.12
CA CYS A 642 -7.78 -20.05 -30.88
C CYS A 642 -6.64 -21.08 -30.72
N LEU A 643 -6.91 -22.28 -30.20
CA LEU A 643 -5.92 -23.36 -30.08
C LEU A 643 -5.63 -24.04 -31.42
N LYS A 644 -6.55 -23.97 -32.38
CA LYS A 644 -6.37 -24.53 -33.74
C LYS A 644 -5.46 -23.68 -34.63
N ARG A 645 -5.09 -22.46 -34.19
CA ARG A 645 -4.28 -21.49 -34.93
C ARG A 645 -2.80 -21.49 -34.52
N VAL A 646 -2.41 -22.32 -33.55
CA VAL A 646 -1.03 -22.39 -33.05
C VAL A 646 -0.48 -23.79 -33.21
N THR A 647 0.82 -23.88 -33.51
CA THR A 647 1.51 -25.16 -33.75
C THR A 647 1.75 -25.95 -32.46
N THR A 648 1.90 -25.24 -31.33
CA THR A 648 2.12 -25.81 -29.99
C THR A 648 1.11 -25.24 -28.99
N PRO A 649 -0.15 -25.73 -28.99
CA PRO A 649 -1.18 -25.25 -28.07
C PRO A 649 -0.93 -25.72 -26.65
N ASP A 650 -1.13 -24.82 -25.67
CA ASP A 650 -1.32 -25.18 -24.28
C ASP A 650 -2.82 -25.46 -24.06
N PRO A 651 -3.24 -26.73 -23.80
CA PRO A 651 -4.65 -27.08 -23.67
C PRO A 651 -5.27 -26.58 -22.35
N ALA A 652 -4.47 -26.04 -21.41
CA ALA A 652 -4.96 -25.62 -20.11
C ALA A 652 -5.61 -24.23 -20.09
N GLN A 653 -5.48 -23.42 -21.16
CA GLN A 653 -5.96 -22.03 -21.16
C GLN A 653 -6.32 -21.50 -22.56
N PRO A 654 -7.30 -20.59 -22.69
CA PRO A 654 -7.62 -19.97 -23.97
C PRO A 654 -6.59 -18.91 -24.37
N LEU A 655 -6.28 -18.84 -25.67
CA LEU A 655 -5.47 -17.77 -26.26
C LEU A 655 -6.36 -16.59 -26.69
N THR A 656 -6.64 -15.65 -25.78
CA THR A 656 -7.59 -14.54 -26.02
C THR A 656 -7.18 -13.63 -27.18
N ALA A 657 -5.88 -13.44 -27.41
CA ALA A 657 -5.36 -12.64 -28.53
C ALA A 657 -5.72 -13.19 -29.92
N LEU A 658 -5.98 -14.50 -30.01
CA LEU A 658 -6.36 -15.20 -31.24
C LEU A 658 -7.84 -15.58 -31.24
N CYS A 659 -8.64 -15.01 -30.33
CA CYS A 659 -10.06 -15.32 -30.23
C CYS A 659 -10.83 -14.77 -31.43
N GLU A 660 -11.84 -15.52 -31.88
CA GLU A 660 -12.80 -15.09 -32.90
C GLU A 660 -14.20 -15.02 -32.28
N PRO A 661 -14.58 -13.88 -31.65
CA PRO A 661 -15.79 -13.75 -30.84
C PRO A 661 -17.10 -14.15 -31.55
N THR A 662 -17.19 -13.92 -32.86
CA THR A 662 -18.39 -14.19 -33.65
C THR A 662 -18.46 -15.62 -34.18
N ARG A 663 -17.37 -16.39 -34.11
CA ARG A 663 -17.27 -17.74 -34.72
C ARG A 663 -16.93 -18.84 -33.71
N CYS A 664 -16.26 -18.51 -32.62
CA CYS A 664 -15.80 -19.49 -31.65
C CYS A 664 -16.98 -20.06 -30.84
N PRO A 665 -17.20 -21.39 -30.80
CA PRO A 665 -18.26 -22.03 -30.01
C PRO A 665 -18.20 -21.73 -28.50
N ASN A 666 -17.06 -21.25 -28.01
CA ASN A 666 -16.84 -20.89 -26.62
C ASN A 666 -17.14 -19.41 -26.31
N ALA A 667 -17.37 -18.57 -27.32
CA ALA A 667 -17.54 -17.13 -27.14
C ALA A 667 -18.99 -16.74 -26.82
N CYS A 668 -19.15 -15.96 -25.76
CA CYS A 668 -20.42 -15.40 -25.31
C CYS A 668 -20.33 -13.86 -25.25
N ILE A 669 -21.29 -13.16 -25.86
CA ILE A 669 -21.32 -11.71 -25.99
C ILE A 669 -22.53 -11.17 -25.21
N THR A 670 -22.34 -10.16 -24.36
CA THR A 670 -23.39 -9.53 -23.54
C THR A 670 -23.23 -8.02 -23.56
N ALA A 671 -24.17 -7.27 -22.96
CA ALA A 671 -24.10 -5.80 -22.85
C ALA A 671 -22.75 -5.27 -22.38
N ARG A 672 -22.02 -6.00 -21.53
CA ARG A 672 -20.70 -5.57 -21.02
C ARG A 672 -19.66 -5.33 -22.11
N HIS A 673 -19.79 -6.00 -23.27
CA HIS A 673 -18.82 -5.93 -24.36
C HIS A 673 -19.13 -4.78 -25.32
N ARG A 674 -20.35 -4.22 -25.30
CA ARG A 674 -20.80 -3.16 -26.23
C ARG A 674 -19.78 -2.03 -26.38
N PRO A 675 -19.22 -1.43 -25.31
CA PRO A 675 -18.27 -0.32 -25.47
C PRO A 675 -16.99 -0.68 -26.23
N ALA A 676 -16.53 -1.94 -26.13
CA ALA A 676 -15.34 -2.38 -26.85
C ALA A 676 -15.61 -2.55 -28.36
N TRP A 677 -16.78 -3.08 -28.71
CA TRP A 677 -17.23 -3.17 -30.10
C TRP A 677 -17.48 -1.79 -30.71
N GLU A 678 -18.06 -0.85 -29.95
CA GLU A 678 -18.30 0.53 -30.39
C GLU A 678 -16.99 1.29 -30.67
N ARG A 679 -15.97 1.10 -29.82
CA ARG A 679 -14.63 1.65 -30.08
C ARG A 679 -14.01 1.08 -31.34
N ALA A 680 -14.03 -0.24 -31.52
CA ALA A 680 -13.52 -0.86 -32.74
C ALA A 680 -14.25 -0.34 -33.99
N ALA A 681 -15.57 -0.12 -33.91
CA ALA A 681 -16.34 0.47 -34.99
C ALA A 681 -15.98 1.95 -35.24
N ALA A 682 -15.71 2.72 -34.19
CA ALA A 682 -15.24 4.10 -34.31
C ALA A 682 -13.84 4.17 -34.97
N ASP A 683 -12.92 3.29 -34.60
CA ASP A 683 -11.59 3.19 -35.19
C ASP A 683 -11.66 2.80 -36.68
N ALA A 684 -12.48 1.80 -37.03
CA ALA A 684 -12.72 1.42 -38.42
C ALA A 684 -13.31 2.58 -39.25
N ARG A 685 -14.24 3.36 -38.68
CA ARG A 685 -14.78 4.58 -39.32
C ARG A 685 -13.72 5.67 -39.48
N ALA A 686 -12.82 5.83 -38.52
CA ALA A 686 -11.72 6.80 -38.60
C ALA A 686 -10.76 6.44 -39.74
N HIS A 687 -10.35 5.17 -39.84
CA HIS A 687 -9.48 4.69 -40.92
C HIS A 687 -10.15 4.80 -42.30
N LEU A 688 -11.46 4.56 -42.42
CA LEU A 688 -12.19 4.77 -43.68
C LEU A 688 -12.18 6.23 -44.17
N ARG A 689 -11.91 7.21 -43.30
CA ARG A 689 -11.80 8.64 -43.66
C ARG A 689 -10.40 9.02 -44.18
N GLU A 690 -9.40 8.14 -44.04
CA GLU A 690 -8.05 8.42 -44.52
C GLU A 690 -7.99 8.40 -46.05
N ARG A 691 -7.33 9.41 -46.65
CA ARG A 691 -7.26 9.56 -48.11
C ARG A 691 -6.25 8.63 -48.78
N ARG A 692 -5.34 7.98 -48.03
CA ARG A 692 -4.20 7.19 -48.54
C ARG A 692 -4.36 5.68 -48.30
N ILE A 693 -5.56 5.15 -48.49
CA ILE A 693 -5.83 3.70 -48.43
C ILE A 693 -6.28 3.18 -49.80
N SER A 694 -5.85 1.97 -50.18
CA SER A 694 -6.23 1.35 -51.44
C SER A 694 -7.69 0.91 -51.45
N ASP A 695 -8.27 0.71 -52.64
CA ASP A 695 -9.66 0.26 -52.75
C ASP A 695 -9.91 -1.11 -52.11
N LEU A 696 -8.92 -2.01 -52.17
CA LEU A 696 -8.97 -3.30 -51.47
C LEU A 696 -9.00 -3.12 -49.94
N GLN A 697 -8.20 -2.19 -49.40
CA GLN A 697 -8.20 -1.87 -47.97
C GLN A 697 -9.53 -1.22 -47.56
N ARG A 698 -10.08 -0.34 -48.39
CA ARG A 698 -11.38 0.30 -48.14
C ARG A 698 -12.51 -0.73 -48.12
N GLN A 699 -12.55 -1.67 -49.06
CA GLN A 699 -13.53 -2.76 -49.07
C GLN A 699 -13.40 -3.67 -47.85
N ALA A 700 -12.16 -3.99 -47.42
CA ALA A 700 -11.93 -4.80 -46.22
C ALA A 700 -12.41 -4.09 -44.95
N LEU A 701 -12.11 -2.79 -44.81
CA LEU A 701 -12.57 -1.97 -43.69
C LEU A 701 -14.09 -1.80 -43.66
N GLN A 702 -14.74 -1.67 -44.82
CA GLN A 702 -16.20 -1.59 -44.89
C GLN A 702 -16.85 -2.90 -44.43
N ARG A 703 -16.38 -4.06 -44.91
CA ARG A 703 -16.88 -5.37 -44.46
C ARG A 703 -16.68 -5.59 -42.96
N GLU A 704 -15.55 -5.11 -42.43
CA GLU A 704 -15.27 -5.17 -41.01
C GLU A 704 -16.22 -4.26 -40.21
N LEU A 705 -16.47 -3.03 -40.67
CA LEU A 705 -17.42 -2.12 -40.04
C LEU A 705 -18.86 -2.69 -40.02
N ASP A 706 -19.29 -3.31 -41.12
CA ASP A 706 -20.60 -3.96 -41.21
C ASP A 706 -20.70 -5.09 -40.18
N ARG A 707 -19.67 -5.94 -40.10
CA ARG A 707 -19.56 -7.01 -39.09
C ARG A 707 -19.65 -6.48 -37.66
N LEU A 708 -18.88 -5.43 -37.34
CA LEU A 708 -18.88 -4.80 -36.02
C LEU A 708 -20.27 -4.25 -35.68
N THR A 709 -20.93 -3.60 -36.64
CA THR A 709 -22.26 -3.00 -36.47
C THR A 709 -23.33 -4.06 -36.24
N THR A 710 -23.30 -5.18 -36.97
CA THR A 710 -24.21 -6.32 -36.74
C THR A 710 -24.07 -6.88 -35.32
N VAL A 711 -22.84 -7.01 -34.80
CA VAL A 711 -22.62 -7.48 -33.44
C VAL A 711 -23.18 -6.49 -32.41
N ILE A 712 -22.95 -5.19 -32.60
CA ILE A 712 -23.46 -4.13 -31.70
C ILE A 712 -25.00 -4.13 -31.65
N ALA A 713 -25.66 -4.35 -32.78
CA ALA A 713 -27.12 -4.43 -32.87
C ALA A 713 -27.69 -5.69 -32.18
N GLY A 714 -26.96 -6.81 -32.20
CA GLY A 714 -27.38 -8.07 -31.60
C GLY A 714 -27.14 -8.19 -30.08
N ILE A 715 -26.46 -7.22 -29.46
CA ILE A 715 -26.27 -7.18 -28.00
C ILE A 715 -27.49 -6.52 -27.38
N ASP A 716 -28.20 -7.20 -26.46
CA ASP A 716 -29.34 -6.68 -25.69
C ASP A 716 -30.17 -5.64 -26.48
N PRO A 717 -30.87 -6.08 -27.56
CA PRO A 717 -31.65 -5.19 -28.38
C PRO A 717 -32.71 -4.50 -27.50
N PRO A 718 -33.02 -3.21 -27.73
CA PRO A 718 -34.10 -2.54 -27.02
C PRO A 718 -35.37 -3.38 -27.16
N ALA A 719 -36.12 -3.52 -26.05
CA ALA A 719 -37.39 -4.24 -26.07
C ALA A 719 -38.28 -3.66 -27.19
N PRO A 720 -38.97 -4.51 -27.96
CA PRO A 720 -39.86 -4.04 -29.03
C PRO A 720 -40.97 -3.14 -28.50
#